data_AF-A0A3C1XD74-F1
#
_entry.id   AF-A0A3C1XD74-F1
#
_cell.length_a   1.000
_cell.length_b   1.000
_cell.length_c   1.000
_cell.angle_alpha   90.00
_cell.angle_beta   90.00
_cell.angle_gamma   90.00
#
_symmetry.space_group_name_H-M   'P 1'
#
loop_
_entity.id
_entity.type
_entity.pdbx_description
1 polymer ?
#
loop_
_entity_poly.entity_id
_entity_poly.type
_entity_poly.pdbx_seq_one_letter_code
_entity_poly.pdbx_strand_id
1 'polypeptide(L)'
;MKKQKKKQKVKQALADEKVTRFRVRKSGKRWLTHSAIILTLAGGVGFAFWTQPELGQTVSHALTLPSGSSQIGSIGKAPVIQSGNNSFSTMQPLFDSLTGTLQADYIVGDTHDGTGGKAVGWHSNTSYAGTTIANADSLVNGSHGLSSDTIRYGLGLKDGFQTGDKINYVSKGQEINIKNVGTAYDVKAGKNIPVGLAIKINDATYYDSRTSQTPRNVFNDGFRLLVGARKNGGTITLGYMVSMDGVPNPGSGQGTEGGGSAGAGGGAIGAASGIPDSVRITWSFYDMNTKQNLPENTLEAVKVSDIDAGQSAELSNGAVGYIVAKPTHLELRNNILTAKGNSTVVGDSGNLNANSYIALYKGSSSALNFRDTNGNLGQGSIVQALFGNMGATSPRQALGFIEIDKSTDAFGKTPWNSNYNFDRLQFDVVDKDGKVVDTIKLDKNGKGKSKGLPPVTYTLHEKSTDWSMTGQTVRPDETTKVKAGETTTVKLNNKVVVGQDGLQKKDKDTGTDQHGKGVLKTAKYAYFYNDDSTGSSPHKKGDPVKWSDKPGPKLLAGEKVSSAIIGGQKVDFGDNVVIDVSDDQLRAALGNLPQGKYYRQEVDAGEGYVVDPTKHEFEIKESDPNIENIVIPDATSHEQLIKAKITLNKMVTLPDVQGGSGYNGVEFQAQPMEGTVAEPVTFKTG
;
A
#
# COMPACT_ATOMS: atom_id res chain seq x y z
N MET A 1 48.57 40.95 -1.58
CA MET A 1 47.87 41.51 -0.39
C MET A 1 46.50 42.03 -0.80
N LYS A 2 45.49 41.94 0.08
CA LYS A 2 44.03 42.14 -0.14
C LYS A 2 43.24 40.94 -0.68
N LYS A 3 43.28 39.82 0.04
CA LYS A 3 42.19 38.81 0.12
C LYS A 3 42.31 38.03 1.44
N GLN A 4 42.16 38.74 2.57
CA GLN A 4 42.21 38.09 3.90
C GLN A 4 41.49 38.88 5.03
N LYS A 5 40.41 39.61 4.73
CA LYS A 5 39.61 40.32 5.75
C LYS A 5 38.10 40.29 5.48
N LYS A 6 37.52 39.10 5.30
CA LYS A 6 36.05 38.90 5.34
C LYS A 6 35.62 37.48 5.77
N LYS A 7 36.43 36.82 6.63
CA LYS A 7 36.11 35.55 7.31
C LYS A 7 36.25 35.63 8.84
N GLN A 8 36.03 36.81 9.41
CA GLN A 8 36.18 37.03 10.86
C GLN A 8 35.10 37.99 11.41
N LYS A 9 33.83 37.72 11.08
CA LYS A 9 32.66 38.39 11.69
C LYS A 9 31.43 37.47 11.89
N VAL A 10 31.61 36.15 11.95
CA VAL A 10 30.52 35.18 12.24
C VAL A 10 30.95 34.14 13.30
N LYS A 11 31.93 34.48 14.15
CA LYS A 11 32.37 33.62 15.29
C LYS A 11 32.40 34.37 16.64
N GLN A 12 31.53 35.35 16.82
CA GLN A 12 31.25 35.97 18.12
C GLN A 12 29.76 36.33 18.18
N ALA A 13 28.94 35.35 18.57
CA ALA A 13 27.56 35.50 19.06
C ALA A 13 27.12 34.21 19.79
N LEU A 14 28.03 33.63 20.57
CA LEU A 14 27.80 32.49 21.45
C LEU A 14 28.42 32.84 22.81
N ALA A 15 27.78 33.76 23.53
CA ALA A 15 27.91 33.96 24.96
C ALA A 15 26.79 34.92 25.40
N ASP A 16 26.18 34.58 26.53
CA ASP A 16 25.26 35.39 27.33
C ASP A 16 23.80 35.51 26.85
N GLU A 17 22.93 34.67 27.44
CA GLU A 17 21.82 35.18 28.26
C GLU A 17 21.18 34.06 29.11
N LYS A 18 21.36 34.18 30.44
CA LYS A 18 20.57 33.50 31.47
C LYS A 18 19.33 34.34 31.76
N VAL A 19 18.10 33.87 31.48
CA VAL A 19 16.89 34.32 32.21
C VAL A 19 15.80 33.23 32.26
N THR A 20 15.60 32.75 33.50
CA THR A 20 14.41 32.25 34.23
C THR A 20 13.12 31.70 33.56
N ARG A 21 12.72 30.55 34.15
CA ARG A 21 11.37 30.12 34.62
C ARG A 21 10.21 30.18 33.62
N PHE A 22 9.74 29.00 33.18
CA PHE A 22 8.33 28.79 32.84
C PHE A 22 7.74 27.56 33.53
N ARG A 23 6.58 27.80 34.16
CA ARG A 23 5.71 26.87 34.88
C ARG A 23 5.22 25.72 33.98
N VAL A 24 5.23 24.51 34.52
CA VAL A 24 4.53 23.34 33.97
C VAL A 24 3.03 23.49 34.21
N ARG A 25 2.23 23.40 33.14
CA ARG A 25 0.79 23.13 33.21
C ARG A 25 0.50 21.89 32.36
N LYS A 26 0.11 20.79 33.01
CA LYS A 26 -0.42 19.58 32.35
C LYS A 26 -1.80 19.90 31.74
N SER A 27 -1.99 19.53 30.48
CA SER A 27 -3.30 19.22 29.90
C SER A 27 -3.05 18.32 28.70
N GLY A 28 -3.56 17.08 28.78
CA GLY A 28 -3.33 16.06 27.76
C GLY A 28 -4.14 16.29 26.49
N LYS A 29 -3.67 15.70 25.39
CA LYS A 29 -4.48 15.13 24.31
C LYS A 29 -3.57 14.39 23.32
N ARG A 30 -3.92 13.11 23.11
CA ARG A 30 -3.82 12.28 21.90
C ARG A 30 -2.53 12.37 21.06
N TRP A 31 -1.79 11.26 21.06
CA TRP A 31 -0.79 10.94 20.04
C TRP A 31 -1.46 10.75 18.67
N LEU A 32 -1.18 11.67 17.75
CA LEU A 32 -1.29 11.45 16.31
C LEU A 32 0.13 11.30 15.79
N THR A 33 0.54 10.08 15.47
CA THR A 33 1.80 9.78 14.78
C THR A 33 1.72 10.31 13.35
N HIS A 34 2.19 11.54 13.14
CA HIS A 34 2.52 12.04 11.80
C HIS A 34 3.95 11.64 11.49
N SER A 35 4.15 10.69 10.58
CA SER A 35 5.44 10.44 9.94
C SER A 35 5.36 10.96 8.51
N ALA A 36 5.67 12.24 8.32
CA ALA A 36 6.11 12.83 7.05
C ALA A 36 6.59 14.26 7.34
N ILE A 37 7.91 14.48 7.37
CA ILE A 37 8.48 15.81 7.18
C ILE A 37 9.30 15.74 5.89
N ILE A 38 8.69 16.25 4.82
CA ILE A 38 9.40 16.76 3.66
C ILE A 38 9.96 18.13 4.06
N LEU A 39 11.27 18.27 4.03
CA LEU A 39 11.94 19.58 4.12
C LEU A 39 12.29 20.03 2.70
N THR A 40 11.38 20.78 2.09
CA THR A 40 11.69 21.77 1.06
C THR A 40 11.70 23.15 1.71
N LEU A 41 12.84 23.84 1.64
CA LEU A 41 13.11 25.29 1.71
C LEU A 41 14.65 25.41 1.80
N ALA A 42 15.40 26.15 0.98
CA ALA A 42 15.08 27.36 0.23
C ALA A 42 16.14 27.63 -0.87
N GLY A 43 15.76 28.45 -1.87
CA GLY A 43 16.67 29.34 -2.59
C GLY A 43 17.13 28.86 -3.97
N GLY A 44 16.45 29.33 -5.02
CA GLY A 44 16.84 29.09 -6.41
C GLY A 44 18.07 29.88 -6.86
N VAL A 45 18.78 29.31 -7.83
CA VAL A 45 19.31 30.00 -9.03
C VAL A 45 19.41 28.92 -10.10
N GLY A 46 18.82 29.17 -11.28
CA GLY A 46 18.89 28.26 -12.41
C GLY A 46 20.29 28.18 -13.00
N PHE A 47 20.72 26.96 -13.34
CA PHE A 47 21.72 26.71 -14.36
C PHE A 47 21.35 25.43 -15.10
N ALA A 48 21.09 25.56 -16.40
CA ALA A 48 20.99 24.45 -17.32
C ALA A 48 22.39 23.93 -17.64
N PHE A 49 22.64 22.64 -17.44
CA PHE A 49 23.75 21.94 -18.05
C PHE A 49 23.27 20.57 -18.54
N TRP A 50 23.36 20.38 -19.86
CA TRP A 50 23.28 19.08 -20.52
C TRP A 50 24.58 18.31 -20.28
N THR A 51 24.52 17.17 -19.61
CA THR A 51 25.39 15.98 -19.81
C THR A 51 24.85 14.79 -19.01
N GLN A 52 24.75 13.62 -19.64
CA GLN A 52 24.62 12.31 -18.99
C GLN A 52 25.70 11.37 -19.60
N PRO A 53 26.05 10.24 -18.96
CA PRO A 53 26.19 10.01 -17.52
C PRO A 53 27.44 9.17 -17.21
N GLU A 54 28.25 9.52 -16.20
CA GLU A 54 28.99 8.52 -15.42
C GLU A 54 29.26 9.11 -14.03
N LEU A 55 28.53 8.62 -13.02
CA LEU A 55 28.94 8.54 -11.62
C LEU A 55 27.73 8.05 -10.81
N GLY A 56 27.88 6.87 -10.21
CA GLY A 56 26.92 6.31 -9.28
C GLY A 56 26.64 7.28 -8.14
N GLN A 57 25.46 7.87 -8.16
CA GLN A 57 24.85 8.44 -6.96
C GLN A 57 24.00 7.36 -6.32
N THR A 58 24.58 6.61 -5.39
CA THR A 58 23.79 5.95 -4.37
C THR A 58 23.24 7.04 -3.46
N VAL A 59 21.99 7.46 -3.69
CA VAL A 59 21.21 8.14 -2.67
C VAL A 59 21.17 7.18 -1.48
N SER A 60 21.93 7.47 -0.42
CA SER A 60 21.91 6.68 0.80
C SER A 60 20.55 6.85 1.47
N HIS A 61 19.61 5.95 1.18
CA HIS A 61 18.41 5.82 2.01
C HIS A 61 18.85 5.53 3.44
N ALA A 62 18.43 6.36 4.38
CA ALA A 62 18.60 6.04 5.80
C ALA A 62 17.78 4.77 6.08
N LEU A 63 18.46 3.70 6.50
CA LEU A 63 17.81 2.45 6.91
C LEU A 63 16.80 2.76 8.02
N THR A 64 15.52 2.61 7.72
CA THR A 64 14.44 2.85 8.70
C THR A 64 14.15 1.53 9.39
N LEU A 65 14.47 1.43 10.68
CA LEU A 65 14.31 0.20 11.45
C LEU A 65 12.94 0.13 12.15
N PRO A 66 12.31 -1.05 12.24
CA PRO A 66 11.12 -1.26 13.06
C PRO A 66 11.38 -0.94 14.54
N SER A 67 10.33 -0.54 15.25
CA SER A 67 10.41 -0.20 16.68
C SER A 67 11.09 -1.30 17.50
N GLY A 68 11.98 -0.90 18.41
CA GLY A 68 12.73 -1.80 19.30
C GLY A 68 13.96 -2.46 18.68
N SER A 69 14.11 -2.41 17.36
CA SER A 69 15.30 -2.91 16.63
C SER A 69 16.38 -1.83 16.58
N SER A 70 17.65 -2.23 16.64
CA SER A 70 18.79 -1.29 16.63
C SER A 70 19.97 -1.88 15.90
N GLN A 71 20.67 -1.06 15.11
CA GLN A 71 21.95 -1.45 14.54
C GLN A 71 23.02 -1.51 15.64
N ILE A 72 23.74 -2.62 15.75
CA ILE A 72 24.79 -2.86 16.76
C ILE A 72 26.20 -2.93 16.15
N GLY A 73 26.31 -2.85 14.82
CA GLY A 73 27.58 -2.89 14.11
C GLY A 73 27.38 -3.10 12.61
N SER A 74 28.44 -3.55 11.93
CA SER A 74 28.42 -3.92 10.52
C SER A 74 29.45 -4.99 10.23
N ILE A 75 29.16 -5.88 9.29
CA ILE A 75 30.11 -6.84 8.69
C ILE A 75 30.35 -6.36 7.26
N GLY A 76 31.56 -5.87 6.99
CA GLY A 76 31.81 -5.13 5.75
C GLY A 76 30.88 -3.93 5.64
N LYS A 77 30.08 -3.87 4.56
CA LYS A 77 29.05 -2.83 4.36
C LYS A 77 27.66 -3.20 4.89
N ALA A 78 27.46 -4.45 5.30
CA ALA A 78 26.17 -4.95 5.73
C ALA A 78 25.92 -4.57 7.20
N PRO A 79 24.78 -3.94 7.53
CA PRO A 79 24.46 -3.62 8.91
C PRO A 79 24.16 -4.91 9.71
N VAL A 80 24.59 -4.93 10.98
CA VAL A 80 24.18 -5.96 11.94
C VAL A 80 23.10 -5.36 12.84
N ILE A 81 21.87 -5.87 12.72
CA ILE A 81 20.70 -5.39 13.44
C ILE A 81 20.36 -6.36 14.57
N GLN A 82 20.26 -5.84 15.78
CA GLN A 82 19.63 -6.55 16.88
C GLN A 82 18.11 -6.37 16.79
N SER A 83 17.38 -7.48 16.75
CA SER A 83 15.92 -7.47 16.62
C SER A 83 15.24 -6.85 17.85
N GLY A 84 14.12 -6.14 17.64
CA GLY A 84 13.23 -5.71 18.72
C GLY A 84 12.37 -6.84 19.30
N ASN A 85 12.12 -7.90 18.53
CA ASN A 85 11.33 -9.07 18.90
C ASN A 85 11.88 -10.32 18.18
N ASN A 86 12.21 -11.37 18.93
CA ASN A 86 12.80 -12.59 18.36
C ASN A 86 11.77 -13.50 17.68
N SER A 87 10.46 -13.21 17.81
CA SER A 87 9.42 -13.99 17.17
C SER A 87 9.47 -13.84 15.65
N PHE A 88 9.66 -14.96 14.95
CA PHE A 88 9.67 -14.95 13.49
C PHE A 88 8.35 -14.42 12.91
N SER A 89 7.20 -14.67 13.54
CA SER A 89 5.91 -14.14 13.08
C SER A 89 5.82 -12.60 13.01
N THR A 90 6.77 -11.89 13.62
CA THR A 90 6.80 -10.42 13.68
C THR A 90 7.99 -9.81 12.94
N MET A 91 8.84 -10.62 12.31
CA MET A 91 10.16 -10.21 11.82
C MET A 91 10.15 -9.70 10.37
N GLN A 92 9.03 -9.86 9.66
CA GLN A 92 8.89 -9.44 8.26
C GLN A 92 9.25 -7.96 8.01
N PRO A 93 8.82 -6.98 8.83
CA PRO A 93 9.19 -5.57 8.61
C PRO A 93 10.71 -5.34 8.64
N LEU A 94 11.45 -6.15 9.39
CA LEU A 94 12.90 -6.05 9.43
C LEU A 94 13.55 -6.62 8.16
N PHE A 95 13.00 -7.72 7.63
CA PHE A 95 13.39 -8.25 6.33
C PHE A 95 13.16 -7.21 5.23
N ASP A 96 11.95 -6.64 5.17
CA ASP A 96 11.59 -5.63 4.18
C ASP A 96 12.47 -4.38 4.28
N SER A 97 12.86 -3.98 5.50
CA SER A 97 13.75 -2.82 5.71
C SER A 97 15.16 -3.05 5.17
N LEU A 98 15.68 -4.28 5.29
CA LEU A 98 17.01 -4.66 4.85
C LEU A 98 17.08 -4.99 3.35
N THR A 99 16.04 -5.63 2.80
CA THR A 99 15.97 -5.92 1.36
C THR A 99 15.53 -4.71 0.55
N GLY A 100 14.77 -3.78 1.15
CA GLY A 100 14.41 -2.51 0.53
C GLY A 100 13.71 -2.68 -0.81
N THR A 101 14.32 -2.17 -1.88
CA THR A 101 13.79 -2.21 -3.25
C THR A 101 14.43 -3.28 -4.13
N LEU A 102 15.24 -4.18 -3.54
CA LEU A 102 15.96 -5.20 -4.29
C LEU A 102 14.99 -6.07 -5.11
N GLN A 103 15.34 -6.20 -6.39
CA GLN A 103 14.72 -7.17 -7.30
C GLN A 103 15.66 -8.37 -7.44
N ALA A 104 15.05 -9.55 -7.57
CA ALA A 104 15.71 -10.83 -7.81
C ALA A 104 14.89 -11.62 -8.84
N ASP A 105 15.55 -12.51 -9.58
CA ASP A 105 14.90 -13.43 -10.52
C ASP A 105 14.28 -14.62 -9.77
N TYR A 106 14.92 -15.03 -8.68
CA TYR A 106 14.44 -16.08 -7.78
C TYR A 106 14.41 -15.59 -6.34
N ILE A 107 13.40 -16.03 -5.60
CA ILE A 107 13.30 -15.80 -4.15
C ILE A 107 13.20 -17.13 -3.45
N VAL A 108 14.25 -17.51 -2.73
CA VAL A 108 14.35 -18.82 -2.08
C VAL A 108 13.61 -18.80 -0.75
N GLY A 109 12.74 -19.78 -0.56
CA GLY A 109 11.97 -19.94 0.67
C GLY A 109 10.83 -18.94 0.86
N ASP A 110 10.38 -18.26 -0.20
CA ASP A 110 9.21 -17.38 -0.15
C ASP A 110 7.96 -18.21 0.20
N THR A 111 7.33 -17.86 1.32
CA THR A 111 6.10 -18.48 1.83
C THR A 111 4.93 -17.51 1.85
N HIS A 112 5.12 -16.28 1.40
CA HIS A 112 4.15 -15.20 1.51
C HIS A 112 3.17 -15.18 0.32
N ASP A 113 2.06 -14.45 0.50
CA ASP A 113 1.12 -14.06 -0.57
C ASP A 113 0.50 -15.18 -1.42
N GLY A 114 0.38 -16.40 -0.87
CA GLY A 114 -0.30 -17.50 -1.56
C GLY A 114 0.48 -18.07 -2.75
N THR A 115 1.79 -17.81 -2.82
CA THR A 115 2.69 -18.44 -3.81
C THR A 115 2.70 -19.97 -3.68
N GLY A 116 2.32 -20.50 -2.51
CA GLY A 116 2.35 -21.93 -2.19
C GLY A 116 3.77 -22.46 -1.95
N GLY A 117 4.73 -21.57 -1.73
CA GLY A 117 6.13 -21.93 -1.51
C GLY A 117 6.40 -22.53 -0.13
N LYS A 118 7.59 -23.10 0.02
CA LYS A 118 8.07 -23.75 1.24
C LYS A 118 9.42 -23.15 1.64
N ALA A 119 9.51 -22.72 2.90
CA ALA A 119 10.76 -22.27 3.49
C ALA A 119 11.86 -23.33 3.36
N VAL A 120 13.12 -22.88 3.29
CA VAL A 120 14.26 -23.81 3.26
C VAL A 120 14.43 -24.45 4.62
N GLY A 121 14.46 -25.78 4.66
CA GLY A 121 14.62 -26.57 5.86
C GLY A 121 14.51 -28.06 5.59
N TRP A 122 14.45 -28.83 6.66
CA TRP A 122 14.28 -30.28 6.65
C TRP A 122 12.79 -30.65 6.76
N HIS A 123 12.21 -31.00 5.62
CA HIS A 123 10.83 -31.45 5.45
C HIS A 123 10.70 -32.97 5.55
N SER A 124 9.47 -33.49 5.55
CA SER A 124 9.20 -34.93 5.62
C SER A 124 9.76 -35.73 4.43
N ASN A 125 9.89 -35.10 3.27
CA ASN A 125 10.45 -35.69 2.04
C ASN A 125 11.90 -35.23 1.75
N THR A 126 12.53 -34.48 2.67
CA THR A 126 13.95 -34.15 2.56
C THR A 126 14.78 -35.42 2.66
N SER A 127 15.77 -35.56 1.80
CA SER A 127 16.63 -36.74 1.79
C SER A 127 18.10 -36.38 1.67
N TYR A 128 18.90 -37.11 2.44
CA TYR A 128 20.35 -37.12 2.38
C TYR A 128 20.78 -38.56 2.07
N ALA A 129 21.61 -38.73 1.04
CA ALA A 129 22.18 -40.03 0.69
C ALA A 129 23.38 -40.31 1.61
N GLY A 130 23.63 -41.57 1.95
CA GLY A 130 24.75 -41.96 2.82
C GLY A 130 24.44 -43.19 3.66
N THR A 131 25.43 -43.62 4.45
CA THR A 131 25.31 -44.74 5.40
C THR A 131 24.80 -44.23 6.74
N THR A 132 23.94 -44.99 7.42
CA THR A 132 23.49 -44.61 8.77
C THR A 132 24.64 -44.72 9.77
N ILE A 133 24.62 -43.90 10.83
CA ILE A 133 25.63 -43.98 11.91
C ILE A 133 25.67 -45.39 12.51
N ALA A 134 24.51 -46.04 12.69
CA ALA A 134 24.42 -47.43 13.16
C ALA A 134 25.25 -48.42 12.33
N ASN A 135 25.36 -48.16 11.02
CA ASN A 135 26.06 -49.02 10.07
C ASN A 135 27.44 -48.46 9.69
N ALA A 136 27.98 -47.48 10.41
CA ALA A 136 29.25 -46.86 10.08
C ALA A 136 30.42 -47.85 10.08
N ASP A 137 30.38 -48.89 10.90
CA ASP A 137 31.41 -49.93 10.97
C ASP A 137 31.57 -50.68 9.63
N SER A 138 30.54 -50.72 8.78
CA SER A 138 30.64 -51.27 7.42
C SER A 138 31.54 -50.47 6.48
N LEU A 139 31.84 -49.22 6.84
CA LEU A 139 32.75 -48.33 6.11
C LEU A 139 34.18 -48.38 6.66
N VAL A 140 34.41 -49.14 7.73
CA VAL A 140 35.73 -49.26 8.34
C VAL A 140 36.56 -50.32 7.63
N ASN A 141 37.80 -49.97 7.27
CA ASN A 141 38.77 -50.90 6.72
C ASN A 141 40.15 -50.67 7.37
N GLY A 142 40.50 -51.55 8.31
CA GLY A 142 41.69 -51.36 9.15
C GLY A 142 41.63 -50.03 9.91
N SER A 143 42.64 -49.18 9.71
CA SER A 143 42.70 -47.83 10.31
C SER A 143 42.08 -46.74 9.43
N HIS A 144 41.12 -47.07 8.55
CA HIS A 144 40.39 -46.11 7.73
C HIS A 144 38.91 -46.08 8.12
N GLY A 145 38.36 -44.87 8.27
CA GLY A 145 36.99 -44.64 8.71
C GLY A 145 36.82 -44.74 10.23
N LEU A 146 36.01 -43.84 10.76
CA LEU A 146 35.55 -43.82 12.14
C LEU A 146 34.49 -44.90 12.39
N SER A 147 34.59 -45.58 13.52
CA SER A 147 33.58 -46.54 13.99
C SER A 147 32.27 -45.85 14.41
N SER A 148 31.18 -46.60 14.42
CA SER A 148 29.86 -46.20 14.90
C SER A 148 29.92 -45.59 16.30
N ASP A 149 30.70 -46.19 17.20
CA ASP A 149 30.93 -45.65 18.54
C ASP A 149 31.64 -44.30 18.48
N THR A 150 32.78 -44.19 17.78
CA THR A 150 33.52 -42.92 17.68
C THR A 150 32.63 -41.78 17.18
N ILE A 151 31.79 -42.06 16.18
CA ILE A 151 30.84 -41.07 15.63
C ILE A 151 29.76 -40.72 16.65
N ARG A 152 29.23 -41.71 17.39
CA ARG A 152 28.22 -41.47 18.44
C ARG A 152 28.78 -40.61 19.57
N TYR A 153 30.04 -40.77 19.96
CA TYR A 153 30.68 -39.91 20.96
C TYR A 153 30.94 -38.50 20.42
N GLY A 154 31.40 -38.38 19.17
CA GLY A 154 31.72 -37.09 18.57
C GLY A 154 30.50 -36.24 18.21
N LEU A 155 29.41 -36.84 17.73
CA LEU A 155 28.20 -36.12 17.26
C LEU A 155 26.93 -36.38 18.09
N GLY A 156 26.86 -37.49 18.82
CA GLY A 156 25.60 -37.97 19.40
C GLY A 156 25.28 -37.47 20.80
N LEU A 157 26.29 -37.38 21.68
CA LEU A 157 26.05 -37.16 23.12
C LEU A 157 25.64 -35.73 23.49
N LYS A 158 26.22 -34.71 22.83
CA LYS A 158 25.86 -33.30 23.05
C LYS A 158 25.11 -32.68 21.88
N ASP A 159 25.49 -33.02 20.66
CA ASP A 159 24.92 -32.40 19.44
C ASP A 159 23.70 -33.15 18.91
N GLY A 160 23.34 -34.25 19.60
CA GLY A 160 22.08 -34.98 19.48
C GLY A 160 21.92 -35.86 18.25
N PHE A 161 22.97 -36.07 17.44
CA PHE A 161 22.89 -37.00 16.29
C PHE A 161 22.47 -38.40 16.74
N GLN A 162 21.57 -39.01 15.98
CA GLN A 162 20.98 -40.31 16.27
C GLN A 162 21.59 -41.38 15.37
N THR A 163 21.53 -42.64 15.80
CA THR A 163 22.11 -43.77 15.04
C THR A 163 21.49 -43.96 13.65
N GLY A 164 20.27 -43.46 13.42
CA GLY A 164 19.61 -43.45 12.12
C GLY A 164 20.01 -42.29 11.20
N ASP A 165 20.69 -41.26 11.71
CA ASP A 165 21.21 -40.17 10.89
C ASP A 165 22.30 -40.69 9.95
N LYS A 166 22.45 -40.04 8.80
CA LYS A 166 23.32 -40.51 7.72
C LYS A 166 24.62 -39.73 7.66
N ILE A 167 25.68 -40.41 7.23
CA ILE A 167 27.04 -39.90 7.12
C ILE A 167 27.61 -40.15 5.71
N ASN A 168 28.54 -39.29 5.31
CA ASN A 168 29.42 -39.51 4.17
C ASN A 168 30.83 -39.09 4.52
N TYR A 169 31.82 -39.73 3.89
CA TYR A 169 33.18 -39.22 3.90
C TYR A 169 33.45 -38.39 2.65
N VAL A 170 34.15 -37.28 2.84
CA VAL A 170 34.36 -36.28 1.79
C VAL A 170 35.78 -35.74 1.81
N SER A 171 36.32 -35.53 0.61
CA SER A 171 37.61 -34.89 0.37
C SER A 171 37.45 -33.43 -0.06
N LYS A 172 38.56 -32.70 -0.12
CA LYS A 172 38.59 -31.31 -0.59
C LYS A 172 37.96 -31.17 -1.97
N GLY A 173 37.04 -30.22 -2.11
CA GLY A 173 36.32 -29.91 -3.34
C GLY A 173 35.13 -30.82 -3.64
N GLN A 174 34.93 -31.90 -2.87
CA GLN A 174 33.79 -32.80 -3.04
C GLN A 174 32.49 -32.14 -2.55
N GLU A 175 31.40 -32.50 -3.20
CA GLU A 175 30.06 -32.01 -2.89
C GLU A 175 29.17 -33.12 -2.33
N ILE A 176 28.36 -32.77 -1.34
CA ILE A 176 27.21 -33.57 -0.88
C ILE A 176 25.91 -32.84 -1.18
N ASN A 177 24.84 -33.60 -1.41
CA ASN A 177 23.56 -33.08 -1.84
C ASN A 177 22.43 -33.46 -0.87
N ILE A 178 21.67 -32.46 -0.44
CA ILE A 178 20.44 -32.63 0.33
C ILE A 178 19.27 -32.24 -0.58
N LYS A 179 18.39 -33.19 -0.83
CA LYS A 179 17.29 -33.05 -1.79
C LYS A 179 16.01 -32.62 -1.08
N ASN A 180 15.15 -31.90 -1.80
CA ASN A 180 13.83 -31.45 -1.34
C ASN A 180 13.89 -30.59 -0.07
N VAL A 181 14.68 -29.50 -0.10
CA VAL A 181 14.86 -28.63 1.07
C VAL A 181 13.86 -27.48 1.13
N GLY A 182 13.10 -27.22 0.06
CA GLY A 182 12.13 -26.13 0.02
C GLY A 182 11.75 -25.78 -1.42
N THR A 183 11.33 -24.54 -1.63
CA THR A 183 11.09 -24.00 -2.98
C THR A 183 11.80 -22.68 -3.22
N ALA A 184 11.95 -22.32 -4.48
CA ALA A 184 12.26 -20.95 -4.91
C ALA A 184 11.13 -20.44 -5.80
N TYR A 185 10.69 -19.20 -5.57
CA TYR A 185 9.72 -18.54 -6.42
C TYR A 185 10.45 -17.92 -7.62
N ASP A 186 10.11 -18.38 -8.83
CA ASP A 186 10.56 -17.81 -10.10
C ASP A 186 9.69 -16.58 -10.40
N VAL A 187 10.27 -15.39 -10.25
CA VAL A 187 9.53 -14.12 -10.37
C VAL A 187 9.00 -13.92 -11.79
N LYS A 188 9.74 -14.38 -12.81
CA LYS A 188 9.34 -14.23 -14.21
C LYS A 188 8.24 -15.23 -14.59
N ALA A 189 8.38 -16.48 -14.15
CA ALA A 189 7.41 -17.52 -14.44
C ALA A 189 6.17 -17.48 -13.51
N GLY A 190 6.24 -16.74 -12.40
CA GLY A 190 5.15 -16.59 -11.44
C GLY A 190 4.83 -17.87 -10.68
N LYS A 191 5.80 -18.78 -10.48
CA LYS A 191 5.58 -20.10 -9.88
C LYS A 191 6.74 -20.56 -9.00
N ASN A 192 6.44 -21.45 -8.05
CA ASN A 192 7.44 -22.10 -7.21
C ASN A 192 8.06 -23.32 -7.89
N ILE A 193 9.38 -23.48 -7.74
CA ILE A 193 10.14 -24.67 -8.14
C ILE A 193 10.76 -25.36 -6.92
N PRO A 194 10.81 -26.70 -6.88
CA PRO A 194 11.49 -27.43 -5.81
C PRO A 194 13.01 -27.25 -5.88
N VAL A 195 13.64 -27.01 -4.73
CA VAL A 195 15.10 -26.81 -4.65
C VAL A 195 15.80 -27.86 -3.79
N GLY A 196 17.05 -28.15 -4.16
CA GLY A 196 18.02 -28.92 -3.38
C GLY A 196 19.14 -28.01 -2.87
N LEU A 197 19.86 -28.48 -1.85
CA LEU A 197 21.02 -27.82 -1.26
C LEU A 197 22.27 -28.65 -1.53
N ALA A 198 23.21 -28.07 -2.26
CA ALA A 198 24.54 -28.62 -2.49
C ALA A 198 25.53 -28.01 -1.48
N ILE A 199 26.34 -28.85 -0.83
CA ILE A 199 27.37 -28.45 0.12
C ILE A 199 28.72 -28.94 -0.39
N LYS A 200 29.54 -28.01 -0.88
CA LYS A 200 30.91 -28.26 -1.32
C LYS A 200 31.88 -28.03 -0.17
N ILE A 201 32.77 -28.98 0.08
CA ILE A 201 33.80 -28.87 1.12
C ILE A 201 35.00 -28.12 0.56
N ASN A 202 35.27 -26.92 1.07
CA ASN A 202 36.37 -26.10 0.57
C ASN A 202 37.66 -26.39 1.31
N ASP A 203 37.61 -26.41 2.65
CA ASP A 203 38.79 -26.64 3.48
C ASP A 203 38.41 -27.03 4.92
N ALA A 204 39.36 -27.62 5.64
CA ALA A 204 39.19 -27.96 7.05
C ALA A 204 40.53 -28.05 7.80
N THR A 205 40.52 -27.64 9.06
CA THR A 205 41.68 -27.68 9.96
C THR A 205 41.36 -28.42 11.25
N TYR A 206 42.38 -28.98 11.89
CA TYR A 206 42.23 -29.83 13.07
C TYR A 206 43.48 -29.81 13.97
N TYR A 207 43.32 -30.20 15.23
CA TYR A 207 44.39 -30.54 16.14
C TYR A 207 44.52 -32.07 16.25
N ASP A 208 45.76 -32.57 16.23
CA ASP A 208 46.08 -34.01 16.30
C ASP A 208 46.11 -34.57 17.73
N SER A 209 46.19 -33.71 18.73
CA SER A 209 46.18 -34.06 20.16
C SER A 209 45.74 -32.86 21.00
N ARG A 210 45.27 -33.07 22.24
CA ARG A 210 44.86 -32.00 23.17
C ARG A 210 45.98 -31.06 23.61
N THR A 211 47.23 -31.44 23.37
CA THR A 211 48.42 -30.64 23.69
C THR A 211 48.89 -29.80 22.51
N SER A 212 48.34 -30.01 21.31
CA SER A 212 48.70 -29.27 20.11
C SER A 212 48.18 -27.84 20.17
N GLN A 213 49.04 -26.88 19.83
CA GLN A 213 48.73 -25.44 19.85
C GLN A 213 48.47 -24.88 18.45
N THR A 214 48.88 -25.59 17.39
CA THR A 214 48.74 -25.12 16.00
C THR A 214 47.87 -26.11 15.23
N PRO A 215 46.76 -25.67 14.63
CA PRO A 215 45.93 -26.54 13.83
C PRO A 215 46.63 -26.86 12.49
N ARG A 216 46.48 -28.10 12.06
CA ARG A 216 46.95 -28.62 10.77
C ARG A 216 45.81 -28.69 9.78
N ASN A 217 46.13 -28.85 8.49
CA ASN A 217 45.12 -28.98 7.45
C ASN A 217 44.77 -30.44 7.21
N VAL A 218 43.48 -30.77 7.33
CA VAL A 218 42.97 -32.15 7.20
C VAL A 218 43.39 -32.77 5.86
N PHE A 219 43.20 -32.05 4.77
CA PHE A 219 43.39 -32.61 3.42
C PHE A 219 44.86 -32.65 3.00
N ASN A 220 45.68 -31.70 3.45
CA ASN A 220 47.13 -31.73 3.21
C ASN A 220 47.80 -32.91 3.91
N ASP A 221 47.25 -33.35 5.04
CA ASP A 221 47.73 -34.52 5.78
C ASP A 221 47.17 -35.86 5.23
N GLY A 222 46.45 -35.83 4.11
CA GLY A 222 45.87 -37.02 3.48
C GLY A 222 44.61 -37.55 4.17
N PHE A 223 44.07 -36.81 5.14
CA PHE A 223 42.86 -37.17 5.86
C PHE A 223 41.59 -36.68 5.15
N ARG A 224 40.44 -37.10 5.68
CA ARG A 224 39.13 -36.75 5.12
C ARG A 224 38.15 -36.34 6.21
N LEU A 225 37.10 -35.62 5.83
CA LEU A 225 36.02 -35.28 6.73
C LEU A 225 34.91 -36.32 6.67
N LEU A 226 34.32 -36.62 7.82
CA LEU A 226 33.00 -37.22 7.91
C LEU A 226 31.97 -36.10 8.04
N VAL A 227 30.89 -36.17 7.26
CA VAL A 227 29.76 -35.24 7.30
C VAL A 227 28.48 -36.00 7.59
N GLY A 228 27.96 -35.83 8.80
CA GLY A 228 26.63 -36.25 9.20
C GLY A 228 25.59 -35.20 8.84
N ALA A 229 24.39 -35.61 8.42
CA ALA A 229 23.26 -34.69 8.29
C ALA A 229 22.05 -35.21 9.07
N ARG A 230 21.37 -34.30 9.77
CA ARG A 230 20.20 -34.61 10.59
C ARG A 230 19.13 -33.54 10.53
N LYS A 231 17.90 -33.96 10.87
CA LYS A 231 16.77 -33.07 11.14
C LYS A 231 16.78 -32.65 12.61
N ASN A 232 16.81 -31.34 12.88
CA ASN A 232 16.57 -30.79 14.21
C ASN A 232 15.47 -29.71 14.15
N GLY A 233 14.24 -30.06 14.54
CA GLY A 233 13.08 -29.12 14.56
C GLY A 233 12.69 -28.47 13.22
N GLY A 234 13.28 -28.91 12.11
CA GLY A 234 13.11 -28.33 10.77
C GLY A 234 14.39 -27.67 10.23
N THR A 235 15.40 -27.44 11.07
CA THR A 235 16.73 -27.00 10.67
C THR A 235 17.53 -28.12 10.02
N ILE A 236 18.33 -27.77 9.00
CA ILE A 236 19.29 -28.68 8.37
C ILE A 236 20.59 -28.60 9.18
N THR A 237 20.89 -29.65 9.93
CA THR A 237 22.07 -29.70 10.80
C THR A 237 23.12 -30.62 10.20
N LEU A 238 24.32 -30.09 10.01
CA LEU A 238 25.49 -30.78 9.47
C LEU A 238 26.55 -30.92 10.55
N GLY A 239 26.96 -32.15 10.84
CA GLY A 239 28.00 -32.46 11.82
C GLY A 239 29.27 -32.91 11.12
N TYR A 240 30.40 -32.34 11.52
CA TYR A 240 31.70 -32.58 10.90
C TYR A 240 32.68 -33.20 11.91
N MET A 241 33.31 -34.31 11.52
CA MET A 241 34.40 -34.95 12.26
C MET A 241 35.59 -35.20 11.34
N VAL A 242 36.79 -35.25 11.90
CA VAL A 242 38.02 -35.50 11.14
C VAL A 242 38.37 -36.98 11.24
N SER A 243 38.41 -37.70 10.11
CA SER A 243 38.87 -39.09 10.05
C SER A 243 40.36 -39.12 9.73
N MET A 244 41.19 -39.41 10.73
CA MET A 244 42.65 -39.51 10.56
C MET A 244 43.01 -40.88 9.98
N ASP A 245 42.56 -41.13 8.75
CA ASP A 245 42.75 -42.40 8.05
C ASP A 245 44.25 -42.78 8.01
N GLY A 246 44.56 -44.02 8.40
CA GLY A 246 45.92 -44.52 8.58
C GLY A 246 46.47 -44.37 10.00
N VAL A 247 45.79 -43.65 10.89
CA VAL A 247 46.10 -43.56 12.33
C VAL A 247 45.14 -44.47 13.09
N PRO A 248 45.60 -45.59 13.69
CA PRO A 248 44.73 -46.50 14.43
C PRO A 248 44.06 -45.80 15.60
N ASN A 249 42.77 -46.09 15.81
CA ASN A 249 42.07 -45.72 17.03
C ASN A 249 42.80 -46.34 18.25
N PRO A 250 43.21 -45.58 19.27
CA PRO A 250 44.02 -46.12 20.37
C PRO A 250 43.25 -47.01 21.37
N GLY A 251 41.91 -47.11 21.29
CA GLY A 251 41.11 -48.05 22.09
C GLY A 251 41.00 -47.77 23.59
N SER A 252 41.89 -46.95 24.13
CA SER A 252 41.88 -46.52 25.52
C SER A 252 41.00 -45.28 25.67
N GLY A 253 39.71 -45.48 25.94
CA GLY A 253 38.83 -44.40 26.35
C GLY A 253 38.37 -43.57 25.18
N GLN A 254 37.12 -43.81 24.80
CA GLN A 254 36.28 -42.92 24.01
C GLN A 254 36.53 -41.48 24.45
N GLY A 255 36.63 -40.55 23.50
CA GLY A 255 36.69 -39.13 23.80
C GLY A 255 35.49 -38.71 24.63
N THR A 256 35.64 -38.71 25.96
CA THR A 256 34.88 -37.81 26.81
C THR A 256 35.35 -36.40 26.43
N GLU A 257 34.44 -35.47 26.23
CA GLU A 257 34.73 -34.04 25.98
C GLU A 257 35.40 -33.37 27.19
N GLY A 258 36.61 -33.80 27.52
CA GLY A 258 37.26 -33.64 28.82
C GLY A 258 37.57 -35.02 29.41
N GLY A 259 38.85 -35.31 29.67
CA GLY A 259 39.34 -36.66 29.97
C GLY A 259 38.62 -37.34 31.13
N GLY A 260 38.34 -38.64 30.97
CA GLY A 260 37.85 -39.55 32.00
C GLY A 260 38.38 -40.95 31.74
N SER A 261 38.92 -41.57 32.78
CA SER A 261 39.73 -42.79 32.77
C SER A 261 38.97 -44.07 32.40
N ALA A 262 39.70 -44.94 31.71
CA ALA A 262 39.58 -46.39 31.52
C ALA A 262 38.28 -47.11 31.97
N GLY A 263 37.53 -47.59 30.98
CA GLY A 263 36.76 -48.84 31.05
C GLY A 263 37.19 -49.75 29.90
N ALA A 264 38.01 -50.76 30.19
CA ALA A 264 38.50 -51.73 29.21
C ALA A 264 37.36 -52.66 28.75
N GLY A 265 37.17 -52.82 27.44
CA GLY A 265 36.24 -53.86 26.95
C GLY A 265 35.89 -53.89 25.47
N GLY A 266 36.18 -52.86 24.66
CA GLY A 266 35.91 -52.87 23.22
C GLY A 266 37.20 -52.68 22.41
N GLY A 267 37.49 -53.58 21.46
CA GLY A 267 38.61 -53.41 20.54
C GLY A 267 38.49 -52.09 19.77
N ALA A 268 39.57 -51.33 19.70
CA ALA A 268 39.59 -50.09 18.93
C ALA A 268 39.41 -50.39 17.45
N ILE A 269 38.24 -50.06 16.91
CA ILE A 269 37.93 -50.26 15.49
C ILE A 269 38.09 -48.91 14.77
N GLY A 270 38.74 -48.95 13.60
CA GLY A 270 38.83 -47.82 12.67
C GLY A 270 39.95 -46.81 12.95
N ALA A 271 39.81 -45.65 12.32
CA ALA A 271 40.70 -44.50 12.43
C ALA A 271 40.49 -43.73 13.74
N ALA A 272 41.53 -43.04 14.19
CA ALA A 272 41.43 -42.01 15.22
C ALA A 272 40.66 -40.79 14.68
N SER A 273 39.98 -40.05 15.58
CA SER A 273 39.34 -38.78 15.24
C SER A 273 40.23 -37.60 15.62
N GLY A 274 40.41 -36.67 14.69
CA GLY A 274 41.03 -35.37 14.99
C GLY A 274 40.06 -34.43 15.72
N ILE A 275 40.59 -33.41 16.41
CA ILE A 275 39.82 -32.35 17.07
C ILE A 275 39.63 -31.21 16.05
N PRO A 276 38.44 -30.98 15.48
CA PRO A 276 38.26 -29.98 14.43
C PRO A 276 38.45 -28.55 14.96
N ASP A 277 39.20 -27.72 14.21
CA ASP A 277 39.40 -26.29 14.46
C ASP A 277 38.54 -25.42 13.54
N SER A 278 38.46 -25.79 12.24
CA SER A 278 37.57 -25.09 11.30
C SER A 278 37.08 -25.99 10.19
N VAL A 279 35.89 -25.67 9.68
CA VAL A 279 35.31 -26.28 8.48
C VAL A 279 34.73 -25.18 7.60
N ARG A 280 35.29 -25.06 6.40
CA ARG A 280 34.85 -24.12 5.38
C ARG A 280 34.09 -24.87 4.28
N ILE A 281 32.85 -24.47 4.05
CA ILE A 281 32.00 -24.99 2.98
C ILE A 281 31.60 -23.88 2.01
N THR A 282 31.14 -24.27 0.82
CA THR A 282 30.30 -23.44 -0.05
C THR A 282 28.97 -24.14 -0.19
N TRP A 283 27.88 -23.47 0.20
CA TRP A 283 26.55 -23.96 -0.09
C TRP A 283 26.05 -23.35 -1.41
N SER A 284 25.16 -24.06 -2.11
CA SER A 284 24.45 -23.54 -3.28
C SER A 284 23.08 -24.18 -3.44
N PHE A 285 22.13 -23.43 -3.99
CA PHE A 285 20.82 -23.97 -4.37
C PHE A 285 20.81 -24.38 -5.84
N TYR A 286 20.14 -25.50 -6.11
CA TYR A 286 19.87 -25.97 -7.47
C TYR A 286 18.40 -26.35 -7.64
N ASP A 287 17.89 -26.16 -8.85
CA ASP A 287 16.56 -26.61 -9.25
C ASP A 287 16.54 -28.14 -9.33
N MET A 288 15.64 -28.77 -8.57
CA MET A 288 15.51 -30.21 -8.53
C MET A 288 15.02 -30.82 -9.83
N ASN A 289 14.38 -30.04 -10.70
CA ASN A 289 13.90 -30.52 -12.01
C ASN A 289 15.02 -30.52 -13.05
N THR A 290 15.75 -29.41 -13.17
CA THR A 290 16.78 -29.22 -14.20
C THR A 290 18.19 -29.61 -13.76
N LYS A 291 18.42 -29.75 -12.44
CA LYS A 291 19.73 -29.97 -11.81
C LYS A 291 20.74 -28.85 -12.03
N GLN A 292 20.26 -27.66 -12.44
CA GLN A 292 21.09 -26.48 -12.61
C GLN A 292 21.07 -25.63 -11.35
N ASN A 293 22.20 -24.99 -11.05
CA ASN A 293 22.29 -24.02 -9.96
C ASN A 293 21.36 -22.83 -10.24
N LEU A 294 20.76 -22.28 -9.18
CA LEU A 294 20.01 -21.03 -9.31
C LEU A 294 20.98 -19.88 -9.69
N PRO A 295 20.51 -18.87 -10.44
CA PRO A 295 21.35 -17.76 -10.88
C PRO A 295 21.77 -16.85 -9.72
N GLU A 296 22.84 -16.06 -9.90
CA GLU A 296 23.35 -15.14 -8.88
C GLU A 296 22.33 -14.08 -8.44
N ASN A 297 21.40 -13.69 -9.31
CA ASN A 297 20.33 -12.75 -8.96
C ASN A 297 19.19 -13.43 -8.18
N THR A 298 19.54 -14.13 -7.10
CA THR A 298 18.62 -14.83 -6.19
C THR A 298 18.59 -14.08 -4.84
N LEU A 299 17.42 -13.94 -4.24
CA LEU A 299 17.26 -13.38 -2.89
C LEU A 299 16.93 -14.49 -1.90
N GLU A 300 17.61 -14.51 -0.76
CA GLU A 300 17.41 -15.55 0.25
C GLU A 300 17.69 -15.06 1.69
N ALA A 301 17.28 -15.89 2.66
CA ALA A 301 17.59 -15.73 4.07
C ALA A 301 18.30 -16.98 4.57
N VAL A 302 19.54 -16.81 5.02
CA VAL A 302 20.36 -17.86 5.63
C VAL A 302 20.29 -17.71 7.14
N LYS A 303 19.49 -18.56 7.80
CA LYS A 303 19.56 -18.72 9.27
C LYS A 303 20.78 -19.58 9.60
N VAL A 304 21.72 -19.03 10.35
CA VAL A 304 22.90 -19.74 10.86
C VAL A 304 22.76 -19.85 12.36
N SER A 305 22.77 -21.08 12.87
CA SER A 305 22.57 -21.41 14.29
C SER A 305 23.68 -22.35 14.78
N ASP A 306 23.61 -22.75 16.06
CA ASP A 306 24.64 -23.56 16.73
C ASP A 306 25.99 -22.83 16.85
N ILE A 307 25.96 -21.49 16.86
CA ILE A 307 27.17 -20.67 17.07
C ILE A 307 27.37 -20.52 18.57
N ASP A 308 27.84 -21.59 19.19
CA ASP A 308 28.00 -21.71 20.63
C ASP A 308 29.41 -22.21 21.00
N ALA A 309 29.68 -22.55 22.27
CA ALA A 309 30.96 -23.13 22.70
C ALA A 309 32.24 -22.36 22.26
N GLY A 310 32.14 -21.03 22.11
CA GLY A 310 33.21 -20.17 21.58
C GLY A 310 33.51 -20.36 20.08
N GLN A 311 32.53 -20.76 19.28
CA GLN A 311 32.63 -20.81 17.84
C GLN A 311 32.31 -19.44 17.20
N SER A 312 32.76 -19.30 15.96
CA SER A 312 32.40 -18.22 15.05
C SER A 312 31.88 -18.79 13.75
N ALA A 313 30.98 -18.04 13.09
CA ALA A 313 30.38 -18.43 11.83
C ALA A 313 30.47 -17.29 10.81
N GLU A 314 31.48 -17.36 9.96
CA GLU A 314 31.79 -16.35 8.95
C GLU A 314 31.13 -16.71 7.62
N LEU A 315 30.10 -15.96 7.25
CA LEU A 315 29.55 -15.97 5.90
C LEU A 315 30.38 -15.03 5.02
N SER A 316 30.75 -15.48 3.82
CA SER A 316 31.50 -14.66 2.87
C SER A 316 30.72 -13.39 2.49
N ASN A 317 31.45 -12.31 2.23
CA ASN A 317 30.89 -10.99 1.92
C ASN A 317 29.81 -11.07 0.83
N GLY A 318 28.70 -10.35 1.02
CA GLY A 318 27.58 -10.29 0.06
C GLY A 318 26.19 -10.25 0.70
N ALA A 319 26.09 -10.42 2.02
CA ALA A 319 24.85 -10.17 2.73
C ALA A 319 24.44 -8.70 2.62
N VAL A 320 23.14 -8.45 2.49
CA VAL A 320 22.55 -7.11 2.51
C VAL A 320 22.31 -6.62 3.94
N GLY A 321 22.25 -7.55 4.90
CA GLY A 321 22.16 -7.26 6.32
C GLY A 321 22.14 -8.54 7.16
N TYR A 322 22.50 -8.40 8.43
CA TYR A 322 22.46 -9.46 9.42
C TYR A 322 21.46 -9.11 10.53
N ILE A 323 20.75 -10.11 11.04
CA ILE A 323 19.80 -9.98 12.14
C ILE A 323 20.24 -10.90 13.27
N VAL A 324 20.41 -10.37 14.48
CA VAL A 324 20.69 -11.14 15.71
C VAL A 324 19.56 -10.96 16.72
N ALA A 325 19.43 -11.90 17.65
CA ALA A 325 18.40 -11.87 18.68
C ALA A 325 18.62 -10.77 19.74
N LYS A 326 17.59 -10.49 20.54
CA LYS A 326 17.64 -9.65 21.74
C LYS A 326 17.14 -10.41 22.96
N PRO A 327 17.99 -10.64 23.99
CA PRO A 327 19.44 -10.45 23.98
C PRO A 327 20.15 -11.37 22.95
N THR A 328 21.36 -11.01 22.54
CA THR A 328 22.24 -11.87 21.73
C THR A 328 23.47 -12.30 22.54
N HIS A 329 23.84 -13.58 22.38
CA HIS A 329 25.07 -14.16 22.87
C HIS A 329 26.19 -14.13 21.82
N LEU A 330 25.94 -13.52 20.66
CA LEU A 330 26.94 -13.24 19.65
C LEU A 330 27.51 -11.84 19.85
N GLU A 331 28.78 -11.68 19.54
CA GLU A 331 29.44 -10.39 19.40
C GLU A 331 30.25 -10.31 18.12
N LEU A 332 30.47 -9.07 17.69
CA LEU A 332 31.25 -8.79 16.50
C LEU A 332 32.74 -8.76 16.87
N ARG A 333 33.47 -9.82 16.54
CA ARG A 333 34.94 -9.90 16.67
C ARG A 333 35.55 -9.92 15.27
N ASN A 334 36.38 -8.94 14.93
CA ASN A 334 37.08 -8.87 13.65
C ASN A 334 36.14 -9.01 12.41
N ASN A 335 34.98 -8.34 12.42
CA ASN A 335 33.93 -8.44 11.40
C ASN A 335 33.25 -9.83 11.29
N ILE A 336 33.35 -10.68 12.32
CA ILE A 336 32.71 -12.00 12.36
C ILE A 336 31.81 -12.07 13.59
N LEU A 337 30.65 -12.72 13.45
CA LEU A 337 29.79 -13.04 14.58
C LEU A 337 30.35 -14.26 15.32
N THR A 338 30.73 -14.05 16.58
CA THR A 338 31.37 -15.03 17.46
C THR A 338 30.59 -15.17 18.76
N ALA A 339 30.49 -16.40 19.27
CA ALA A 339 29.88 -16.66 20.57
C ALA A 339 30.66 -15.98 21.71
N LYS A 340 29.95 -15.34 22.65
CA LYS A 340 30.53 -14.64 23.81
C LYS A 340 31.11 -15.56 24.88
N GLY A 341 30.78 -16.85 24.86
CA GLY A 341 31.22 -17.81 25.87
C GLY A 341 31.04 -19.28 25.44
N ASN A 342 31.23 -20.18 26.40
CA ASN A 342 31.40 -21.62 26.13
C ASN A 342 30.13 -22.45 26.36
N SER A 343 29.01 -21.82 26.65
CA SER A 343 27.73 -22.51 26.86
C SER A 343 27.27 -23.14 25.56
N THR A 344 26.81 -24.39 25.61
CA THR A 344 26.15 -25.07 24.49
C THR A 344 24.64 -24.82 24.54
N VAL A 345 23.99 -24.67 23.38
CA VAL A 345 22.54 -24.49 23.27
C VAL A 345 22.01 -25.32 22.12
N VAL A 346 21.30 -26.40 22.47
CA VAL A 346 20.63 -27.25 21.49
C VAL A 346 19.19 -26.77 21.33
N GLY A 347 18.80 -26.35 20.12
CA GLY A 347 17.37 -26.26 19.77
C GLY A 347 17.03 -25.33 18.62
N ASP A 348 16.27 -25.88 17.66
CA ASP A 348 15.47 -25.08 16.73
C ASP A 348 14.19 -24.65 17.45
N SER A 349 14.01 -23.35 17.62
CA SER A 349 12.87 -22.77 18.33
C SER A 349 11.96 -22.04 17.36
N GLY A 350 10.71 -21.76 17.76
CA GLY A 350 9.82 -20.88 16.99
C GLY A 350 10.29 -19.41 16.92
N ASN A 351 11.47 -19.09 17.48
CA ASN A 351 12.06 -17.76 17.59
C ASN A 351 13.54 -17.76 17.17
N LEU A 352 14.07 -16.57 16.88
CA LEU A 352 15.51 -16.38 16.71
C LEU A 352 16.24 -16.56 18.05
N ASN A 353 17.16 -17.52 18.12
CA ASN A 353 17.93 -17.84 19.32
C ASN A 353 19.10 -16.85 19.52
N ALA A 354 19.48 -16.61 20.77
CA ALA A 354 20.63 -15.80 21.16
C ALA A 354 21.98 -16.21 20.51
N ASN A 355 22.16 -17.50 20.19
CA ASN A 355 23.35 -18.06 19.50
C ASN A 355 23.15 -18.25 17.98
N SER A 356 22.26 -17.46 17.38
CA SER A 356 21.97 -17.54 15.95
C SER A 356 21.87 -16.16 15.32
N TYR A 357 22.09 -16.12 14.01
CA TYR A 357 21.80 -14.95 13.19
C TYR A 357 21.08 -15.35 11.91
N ILE A 358 20.42 -14.37 11.29
CA ILE A 358 19.92 -14.47 9.93
C ILE A 358 20.73 -13.52 9.06
N ALA A 359 21.28 -14.02 7.96
CA ALA A 359 21.84 -13.17 6.92
C ALA A 359 20.87 -13.10 5.76
N LEU A 360 20.48 -11.89 5.36
CA LEU A 360 19.77 -11.68 4.10
C LEU A 360 20.81 -11.55 3.00
N TYR A 361 20.66 -12.34 1.95
CA TYR A 361 21.71 -12.54 0.97
C TYR A 361 21.16 -12.40 -0.44
N LYS A 362 21.92 -11.70 -1.29
CA LYS A 362 21.65 -11.62 -2.73
C LYS A 362 22.73 -12.42 -3.47
N GLY A 363 22.37 -13.61 -3.89
CA GLY A 363 23.22 -14.66 -4.43
C GLY A 363 22.52 -16.01 -4.25
N SER A 364 22.96 -17.03 -5.00
CA SER A 364 22.45 -18.41 -4.87
C SER A 364 23.47 -19.36 -4.22
N SER A 365 24.63 -18.84 -3.86
CA SER A 365 25.75 -19.58 -3.28
C SER A 365 26.64 -18.66 -2.47
N SER A 366 27.12 -19.13 -1.32
CA SER A 366 28.13 -18.43 -0.54
C SER A 366 28.99 -19.41 0.26
N ALA A 367 30.21 -19.00 0.58
CA ALA A 367 31.07 -19.76 1.48
C ALA A 367 30.79 -19.41 2.94
N LEU A 368 30.73 -20.43 3.79
CA LEU A 368 30.52 -20.34 5.22
C LEU A 368 31.66 -21.06 5.94
N ASN A 369 32.28 -20.40 6.91
CA ASN A 369 33.37 -20.95 7.70
C ASN A 369 32.96 -20.98 9.18
N PHE A 370 32.82 -22.18 9.74
CA PHE A 370 32.73 -22.34 11.19
C PHE A 370 34.13 -22.57 11.73
N ARG A 371 34.48 -21.82 12.77
CA ARG A 371 35.79 -21.89 13.42
C ARG A 371 35.65 -21.86 14.93
N ASP A 372 36.34 -22.77 15.60
CA ASP A 372 36.57 -22.71 17.03
C ASP A 372 37.51 -21.53 17.36
N THR A 373 37.05 -20.63 18.23
CA THR A 373 37.81 -19.45 18.66
C THR A 373 38.45 -19.60 20.03
N ASN A 374 38.13 -20.69 20.75
CA ASN A 374 38.77 -21.03 22.02
C ASN A 374 40.05 -21.85 21.85
N GLY A 375 40.29 -22.35 20.64
CA GLY A 375 41.38 -23.28 20.35
C GLY A 375 41.11 -24.65 20.95
N ASN A 376 42.14 -25.48 20.98
CA ASN A 376 42.05 -26.89 21.32
C ASN A 376 41.58 -27.17 22.77
N LEU A 377 40.27 -27.30 22.97
CA LEU A 377 39.66 -27.71 24.25
C LEU A 377 39.12 -29.15 24.18
N GLY A 378 39.48 -29.90 23.13
CA GLY A 378 39.08 -31.29 22.96
C GLY A 378 37.66 -31.49 22.43
N GLN A 379 37.15 -30.54 21.65
CA GLN A 379 35.88 -30.66 20.93
C GLN A 379 35.92 -31.86 19.97
N GLY A 380 34.86 -32.66 19.94
CA GLY A 380 34.78 -33.86 19.08
C GLY A 380 34.31 -33.56 17.65
N SER A 381 33.70 -32.40 17.44
CA SER A 381 32.93 -32.07 16.24
C SER A 381 32.87 -30.55 16.00
N ILE A 382 32.53 -30.18 14.78
CA ILE A 382 31.92 -28.88 14.47
C ILE A 382 30.51 -29.15 13.95
N VAL A 383 29.52 -28.41 14.45
CA VAL A 383 28.13 -28.53 14.02
C VAL A 383 27.69 -27.22 13.37
N GLN A 384 27.11 -27.34 12.18
CA GLN A 384 26.59 -26.22 11.41
C GLN A 384 25.09 -26.42 11.23
N ALA A 385 24.30 -25.56 11.86
CA ALA A 385 22.85 -25.56 11.71
C ALA A 385 22.42 -24.46 10.74
N LEU A 386 21.89 -24.85 9.58
CA LEU A 386 21.55 -23.97 8.47
C LEU A 386 20.05 -24.02 8.17
N PHE A 387 19.49 -22.85 7.87
CA PHE A 387 18.09 -22.67 7.49
C PHE A 387 17.13 -23.24 8.56
N GLY A 388 15.91 -23.59 8.19
CA GLY A 388 14.94 -24.21 9.08
C GLY A 388 13.74 -23.32 9.38
N ASN A 389 13.18 -23.46 10.59
CA ASN A 389 11.96 -22.76 10.94
C ASN A 389 12.21 -21.24 11.01
N MET A 390 11.57 -20.49 10.12
CA MET A 390 11.45 -19.02 10.17
C MET A 390 9.98 -18.58 10.22
N GLY A 391 9.08 -19.47 10.65
CA GLY A 391 7.64 -19.23 10.69
C GLY A 391 7.09 -18.73 9.36
N ALA A 392 6.31 -17.64 9.42
CA ALA A 392 5.76 -16.96 8.26
C ALA A 392 6.70 -15.89 7.66
N THR A 393 7.90 -15.69 8.24
CA THR A 393 8.86 -14.73 7.72
C THR A 393 9.74 -15.37 6.66
N SER A 394 9.83 -14.67 5.53
CA SER A 394 10.64 -15.08 4.40
C SER A 394 11.13 -13.84 3.64
N PRO A 395 12.21 -13.97 2.85
CA PRO A 395 12.48 -13.00 1.80
C PRO A 395 11.30 -12.98 0.83
N ARG A 396 10.93 -11.78 0.37
CA ARG A 396 9.85 -11.58 -0.59
C ARG A 396 10.18 -10.45 -1.53
N GLN A 397 9.45 -10.36 -2.64
CA GLN A 397 9.61 -9.28 -3.59
C GLN A 397 9.29 -7.94 -2.92
N ALA A 398 10.11 -6.93 -3.17
CA ALA A 398 9.83 -5.58 -2.72
C ALA A 398 8.52 -5.08 -3.37
N LEU A 399 7.52 -4.80 -2.52
CA LEU A 399 6.21 -4.31 -2.95
C LEU A 399 6.24 -2.80 -3.21
N GLY A 400 5.40 -2.33 -4.11
CA GLY A 400 5.06 -0.91 -4.27
C GLY A 400 3.62 -0.64 -3.88
N PHE A 401 3.19 0.61 -4.04
CA PHE A 401 1.83 1.05 -3.71
C PHE A 401 1.28 1.93 -4.82
N ILE A 402 -0.04 1.97 -4.94
CA ILE A 402 -0.77 2.94 -5.77
C ILE A 402 -1.44 3.92 -4.84
N GLU A 403 -1.31 5.21 -5.10
CA GLU A 403 -2.12 6.26 -4.49
C GLU A 403 -2.99 6.91 -5.56
N ILE A 404 -4.30 6.96 -5.34
CA ILE A 404 -5.20 7.70 -6.21
C ILE A 404 -5.27 9.14 -5.73
N ASP A 405 -5.19 10.08 -6.67
CA ASP A 405 -5.41 11.51 -6.47
C ASP A 405 -6.51 12.00 -7.41
N LYS A 406 -7.75 11.93 -6.94
CA LYS A 406 -8.96 12.12 -7.74
C LYS A 406 -9.46 13.56 -7.70
N SER A 407 -9.70 14.18 -8.84
CA SER A 407 -10.35 15.50 -8.95
C SER A 407 -11.51 15.49 -9.94
N THR A 408 -12.14 16.65 -10.13
CA THR A 408 -13.08 16.93 -11.23
C THR A 408 -12.61 18.13 -12.04
N ASP A 409 -12.98 18.19 -13.33
CA ASP A 409 -12.68 19.34 -14.20
C ASP A 409 -13.37 20.64 -13.75
N ALA A 410 -14.53 20.52 -13.09
CA ALA A 410 -15.37 21.67 -12.78
C ALA A 410 -15.15 22.26 -11.38
N PHE A 411 -15.07 21.41 -10.34
CA PHE A 411 -14.90 21.86 -8.96
C PHE A 411 -13.58 21.45 -8.32
N GLY A 412 -12.70 20.77 -9.07
CA GLY A 412 -11.38 20.36 -8.59
C GLY A 412 -11.50 19.42 -7.39
N LYS A 413 -11.24 19.95 -6.19
CA LYS A 413 -11.27 19.24 -4.91
C LYS A 413 -12.33 19.76 -3.94
N THR A 414 -13.06 20.82 -4.31
CA THR A 414 -14.00 21.50 -3.42
C THR A 414 -15.41 21.39 -3.98
N PRO A 415 -16.17 20.34 -3.61
CA PRO A 415 -17.55 20.13 -4.04
C PRO A 415 -18.41 21.40 -4.01
N TRP A 416 -19.31 21.52 -4.99
CA TRP A 416 -20.27 22.63 -5.02
C TRP A 416 -21.26 22.56 -3.88
N ASN A 417 -21.76 21.35 -3.59
CA ASN A 417 -22.65 21.03 -2.49
C ASN A 417 -22.43 19.59 -1.97
N SER A 418 -23.20 19.15 -0.99
CA SER A 418 -23.11 17.81 -0.39
C SER A 418 -23.56 16.66 -1.29
N ASN A 419 -24.12 16.94 -2.47
CA ASN A 419 -24.50 15.94 -3.47
C ASN A 419 -23.30 15.51 -4.35
N TYR A 420 -22.13 16.15 -4.17
CA TYR A 420 -20.89 15.79 -4.86
C TYR A 420 -19.85 15.31 -3.85
N ASN A 421 -19.38 14.08 -4.00
CA ASN A 421 -18.45 13.47 -3.06
C ASN A 421 -17.43 12.55 -3.74
N PHE A 422 -16.24 12.45 -3.16
CA PHE A 422 -15.23 11.46 -3.57
C PHE A 422 -15.26 10.19 -2.71
N ASP A 423 -15.76 10.25 -1.47
CA ASP A 423 -15.69 9.16 -0.50
C ASP A 423 -16.63 7.97 -0.80
N ARG A 424 -17.48 8.12 -1.82
CA ARG A 424 -18.29 7.05 -2.40
C ARG A 424 -17.56 6.29 -3.50
N LEU A 425 -16.54 6.90 -4.11
CA LEU A 425 -15.74 6.31 -5.18
C LEU A 425 -14.71 5.32 -4.64
N GLN A 426 -14.48 4.28 -5.44
CA GLN A 426 -13.48 3.24 -5.18
C GLN A 426 -12.84 2.80 -6.50
N PHE A 427 -11.63 2.26 -6.43
CA PHE A 427 -10.93 1.70 -7.58
C PHE A 427 -10.55 0.25 -7.30
N ASP A 428 -11.08 -0.66 -8.11
CA ASP A 428 -10.55 -2.03 -8.14
C ASP A 428 -9.20 -2.03 -8.85
N VAL A 429 -8.21 -2.65 -8.22
CA VAL A 429 -6.88 -2.90 -8.77
C VAL A 429 -6.90 -4.30 -9.35
N VAL A 430 -6.83 -4.40 -10.67
CA VAL A 430 -7.00 -5.62 -11.45
C VAL A 430 -5.65 -6.04 -12.03
N ASP A 431 -5.28 -7.30 -11.83
CA ASP A 431 -4.05 -7.87 -12.38
C ASP A 431 -4.20 -8.29 -13.87
N LYS A 432 -3.11 -8.77 -14.47
CA LYS A 432 -3.07 -9.21 -15.88
C LYS A 432 -4.02 -10.37 -16.21
N ASP A 433 -4.48 -11.11 -15.21
CA ASP A 433 -5.37 -12.26 -15.35
C ASP A 433 -6.84 -11.87 -15.12
N GLY A 434 -7.12 -10.57 -14.94
CA GLY A 434 -8.46 -10.04 -14.71
C GLY A 434 -8.95 -10.18 -13.27
N LYS A 435 -8.08 -10.56 -12.32
CA LYS A 435 -8.44 -10.74 -10.92
C LYS A 435 -8.27 -9.43 -10.15
N VAL A 436 -9.28 -9.08 -9.35
CA VAL A 436 -9.20 -7.97 -8.39
C VAL A 436 -8.27 -8.37 -7.25
N VAL A 437 -7.11 -7.72 -7.16
CA VAL A 437 -6.11 -7.97 -6.12
C VAL A 437 -6.22 -7.00 -4.95
N ASP A 438 -6.82 -5.83 -5.14
CA ASP A 438 -7.12 -4.85 -4.09
C ASP A 438 -8.29 -3.93 -4.49
N THR A 439 -8.89 -3.24 -3.53
CA THR A 439 -9.88 -2.18 -3.77
C THR A 439 -9.50 -0.93 -2.99
N ILE A 440 -9.08 0.12 -3.69
CA ILE A 440 -8.70 1.41 -3.11
C ILE A 440 -9.97 2.22 -2.85
N LYS A 441 -10.27 2.51 -1.58
CA LYS A 441 -11.35 3.42 -1.19
C LYS A 441 -10.82 4.85 -1.10
N LEU A 442 -11.58 5.82 -1.60
CA LEU A 442 -11.20 7.22 -1.51
C LEU A 442 -11.74 7.87 -0.24
N ASP A 443 -11.01 8.87 0.25
CA ASP A 443 -11.47 9.79 1.28
C ASP A 443 -12.21 11.00 0.67
N LYS A 444 -12.72 11.88 1.53
CA LYS A 444 -13.40 13.13 1.12
C LYS A 444 -12.54 14.09 0.30
N ASN A 445 -11.21 13.92 0.28
CA ASN A 445 -10.28 14.73 -0.51
C ASN A 445 -9.93 14.05 -1.84
N GLY A 446 -10.56 12.92 -2.17
CA GLY A 446 -10.26 12.13 -3.35
C GLY A 446 -8.93 11.39 -3.27
N LYS A 447 -8.45 11.08 -2.06
CA LYS A 447 -7.20 10.35 -1.83
C LYS A 447 -7.50 8.94 -1.35
N GLY A 448 -6.79 7.96 -1.89
CA GLY A 448 -6.86 6.57 -1.44
C GLY A 448 -5.56 5.85 -1.75
N LYS A 449 -5.18 4.86 -0.94
CA LYS A 449 -3.93 4.11 -1.13
C LYS A 449 -4.20 2.60 -1.12
N SER A 450 -3.54 1.87 -2.02
CA SER A 450 -3.58 0.41 -2.05
C SER A 450 -2.83 -0.21 -0.87
N LYS A 451 -3.04 -1.51 -0.67
CA LYS A 451 -2.07 -2.38 0.03
C LYS A 451 -0.77 -2.50 -0.78
N GLY A 452 0.22 -3.21 -0.23
CA GLY A 452 1.45 -3.52 -0.97
C GLY A 452 1.15 -4.42 -2.17
N LEU A 453 1.67 -4.04 -3.34
CA LEU A 453 1.46 -4.72 -4.62
C LEU A 453 2.81 -5.09 -5.26
N PRO A 454 2.93 -6.26 -5.89
CA PRO A 454 4.08 -6.57 -6.74
C PRO A 454 4.36 -5.47 -7.79
N PRO A 455 5.63 -5.23 -8.18
CA PRO A 455 6.02 -4.15 -9.09
C PRO A 455 5.76 -4.50 -10.56
N VAL A 456 4.48 -4.65 -10.91
CA VAL A 456 3.99 -4.91 -12.27
C VAL A 456 2.97 -3.84 -12.70
N THR A 457 2.42 -3.99 -13.90
CA THR A 457 1.33 -3.13 -14.38
C THR A 457 -0.03 -3.65 -13.89
N TYR A 458 -0.88 -2.75 -13.43
CA TYR A 458 -2.26 -3.02 -13.03
C TYR A 458 -3.24 -2.15 -13.81
N THR A 459 -4.47 -2.63 -13.92
CA THR A 459 -5.62 -1.86 -14.38
C THR A 459 -6.41 -1.35 -13.19
N LEU A 460 -6.86 -0.10 -13.23
CA LEU A 460 -7.68 0.57 -12.24
C LEU A 460 -9.07 0.74 -12.80
N HIS A 461 -10.03 0.04 -12.21
CA HIS A 461 -11.45 0.08 -12.61
C HIS A 461 -12.24 0.90 -11.58
N GLU A 462 -12.88 1.99 -12.02
CA GLU A 462 -13.66 2.85 -11.12
C GLU A 462 -15.02 2.25 -10.80
N LYS A 463 -15.41 2.32 -9.53
CA LYS A 463 -16.76 1.99 -9.06
C LYS A 463 -17.20 2.96 -7.98
N SER A 464 -18.48 2.91 -7.63
CA SER A 464 -19.04 3.65 -6.49
C SER A 464 -19.90 2.75 -5.62
N THR A 465 -19.97 3.07 -4.32
CA THR A 465 -20.98 2.48 -3.43
C THR A 465 -22.36 3.07 -3.64
N ASP A 466 -22.43 4.29 -4.20
CA ASP A 466 -23.67 4.99 -4.51
C ASP A 466 -23.36 6.11 -5.51
N TRP A 467 -23.62 5.85 -6.80
CA TRP A 467 -23.37 6.81 -7.87
C TRP A 467 -24.18 8.10 -7.70
N SER A 468 -25.42 8.00 -7.22
CA SER A 468 -26.33 9.15 -7.05
C SER A 468 -25.85 10.19 -6.03
N MET A 469 -24.83 9.87 -5.24
CA MET A 469 -24.22 10.75 -4.23
C MET A 469 -22.81 11.23 -4.62
N THR A 470 -22.30 10.85 -5.81
CA THR A 470 -20.97 11.25 -6.29
C THR A 470 -21.00 12.57 -7.05
N GLY A 471 -22.11 12.83 -7.77
CA GLY A 471 -22.25 13.95 -8.68
C GLY A 471 -21.25 13.92 -9.85
N GLN A 472 -20.78 12.73 -10.22
CA GLN A 472 -19.69 12.53 -11.16
C GLN A 472 -20.00 11.36 -12.07
N THR A 473 -19.54 11.44 -13.32
CA THR A 473 -19.64 10.29 -14.22
C THR A 473 -18.62 9.22 -13.87
N VAL A 474 -18.88 7.97 -14.24
CA VAL A 474 -17.86 6.91 -14.26
C VAL A 474 -16.84 7.18 -15.36
N ARG A 475 -15.57 6.87 -15.11
CA ARG A 475 -14.50 6.94 -16.13
C ARG A 475 -14.09 5.56 -16.66
N PRO A 476 -13.50 5.48 -17.87
CA PRO A 476 -12.88 4.25 -18.35
C PRO A 476 -11.68 3.80 -17.50
N ASP A 477 -11.32 2.54 -17.66
CA ASP A 477 -10.17 1.92 -17.00
C ASP A 477 -8.86 2.67 -17.29
N GLU A 478 -8.00 2.77 -16.28
CA GLU A 478 -6.64 3.31 -16.39
C GLU A 478 -5.61 2.24 -16.10
N THR A 479 -4.46 2.26 -16.77
CA THR A 479 -3.34 1.36 -16.41
C THR A 479 -2.22 2.12 -15.72
N THR A 480 -1.58 1.50 -14.74
CA THR A 480 -0.43 2.09 -14.05
C THR A 480 0.61 1.04 -13.69
N LYS A 481 1.89 1.41 -13.77
CA LYS A 481 3.01 0.54 -13.41
C LYS A 481 3.46 0.82 -11.98
N VAL A 482 3.35 -0.19 -11.13
CA VAL A 482 3.86 -0.14 -9.75
C VAL A 482 5.37 -0.39 -9.77
N LYS A 483 6.08 0.38 -8.92
CA LYS A 483 7.53 0.25 -8.73
C LYS A 483 7.83 -0.18 -7.30
N ALA A 484 8.84 -1.01 -7.15
CA ALA A 484 9.25 -1.55 -5.85
C ALA A 484 9.67 -0.46 -4.88
N GLY A 485 9.13 -0.50 -3.66
CA GLY A 485 9.38 0.44 -2.57
C GLY A 485 8.83 1.85 -2.78
N GLU A 486 8.17 2.13 -3.91
CA GLU A 486 7.62 3.45 -4.22
C GLU A 486 6.09 3.47 -4.09
N THR A 487 5.54 4.65 -3.87
CA THR A 487 4.11 4.91 -4.05
C THR A 487 3.91 5.64 -5.38
N THR A 488 3.22 4.99 -6.30
CA THR A 488 2.86 5.55 -7.61
C THR A 488 1.55 6.33 -7.48
N THR A 489 1.62 7.65 -7.53
CA THR A 489 0.42 8.49 -7.50
C THR A 489 -0.21 8.58 -8.89
N VAL A 490 -1.44 8.12 -9.02
CA VAL A 490 -2.24 8.20 -10.24
C VAL A 490 -3.26 9.33 -10.08
N LYS A 491 -3.13 10.36 -10.91
CA LYS A 491 -4.05 11.49 -10.94
C LYS A 491 -5.21 11.20 -11.89
N LEU A 492 -6.42 11.15 -11.34
CA LEU A 492 -7.62 10.77 -12.08
C LEU A 492 -8.63 11.90 -12.05
N ASN A 493 -9.40 12.05 -13.12
CA ASN A 493 -10.40 13.09 -13.26
C ASN A 493 -11.71 12.51 -13.79
N ASN A 494 -12.85 12.94 -13.22
CA ASN A 494 -14.18 12.65 -13.76
C ASN A 494 -14.84 13.95 -14.16
N LYS A 495 -15.74 13.82 -15.13
CA LYS A 495 -16.69 14.87 -15.43
C LYS A 495 -17.76 14.92 -14.34
N VAL A 496 -18.37 16.09 -14.21
CA VAL A 496 -19.41 16.35 -13.22
C VAL A 496 -20.79 16.20 -13.86
N VAL A 497 -21.76 15.78 -13.06
CA VAL A 497 -23.15 15.67 -13.49
C VAL A 497 -23.88 16.96 -13.11
N VAL A 498 -24.46 17.62 -14.11
CA VAL A 498 -25.34 18.79 -13.94
C VAL A 498 -26.72 18.51 -14.52
N GLY A 499 -27.67 19.41 -14.34
CA GLY A 499 -28.99 19.28 -14.94
C GLY A 499 -29.53 20.55 -15.56
N GLN A 500 -30.68 20.38 -16.20
CA GLN A 500 -31.45 21.43 -16.84
C GLN A 500 -32.95 21.23 -16.67
N ASP A 501 -33.67 22.34 -16.59
CA ASP A 501 -35.12 22.43 -16.40
C ASP A 501 -35.74 23.39 -17.43
N GLY A 502 -37.02 23.17 -17.71
CA GLY A 502 -37.81 23.98 -18.64
C GLY A 502 -39.25 24.15 -18.18
N LEU A 503 -39.83 25.30 -18.52
CA LEU A 503 -41.23 25.64 -18.30
C LEU A 503 -41.87 26.10 -19.59
N GLN A 504 -43.03 25.55 -19.88
CA GLN A 504 -43.92 26.00 -20.93
C GLN A 504 -45.05 26.85 -20.32
N LYS A 505 -45.22 28.07 -20.80
CA LYS A 505 -46.36 28.91 -20.40
C LYS A 505 -47.53 28.71 -21.36
N LYS A 506 -48.75 28.59 -20.83
CA LYS A 506 -50.00 28.41 -21.61
C LYS A 506 -51.18 29.10 -20.96
N ASP A 507 -52.01 29.77 -21.74
CA ASP A 507 -53.35 30.17 -21.35
C ASP A 507 -54.18 28.93 -20.98
N LYS A 508 -54.96 29.04 -19.91
CA LYS A 508 -55.77 27.93 -19.37
C LYS A 508 -56.86 27.46 -20.34
N ASP A 509 -57.40 28.35 -21.15
CA ASP A 509 -58.56 28.08 -22.02
C ASP A 509 -58.16 27.89 -23.49
N THR A 510 -57.09 28.56 -23.94
CA THR A 510 -56.65 28.62 -25.35
C THR A 510 -55.26 28.03 -25.61
N GLY A 511 -54.56 27.56 -24.58
CA GLY A 511 -53.23 26.97 -24.75
C GLY A 511 -52.18 28.01 -25.12
N THR A 512 -51.63 27.97 -26.33
CA THR A 512 -50.63 28.95 -26.80
C THR A 512 -51.23 30.04 -27.69
N ASP A 513 -52.52 29.93 -28.01
CA ASP A 513 -53.22 30.90 -28.86
C ASP A 513 -53.55 32.17 -28.06
N GLN A 514 -53.85 33.26 -28.76
CA GLN A 514 -54.18 34.54 -28.13
C GLN A 514 -55.57 34.47 -27.46
N HIS A 515 -55.64 34.87 -26.18
CA HIS A 515 -56.89 35.01 -25.44
C HIS A 515 -57.21 36.49 -25.15
N GLY A 516 -58.10 37.06 -25.95
CA GLY A 516 -58.45 38.48 -25.89
C GLY A 516 -57.22 39.38 -26.05
N LYS A 517 -56.99 40.27 -25.08
CA LYS A 517 -55.82 41.17 -25.06
C LYS A 517 -54.67 40.66 -24.17
N GLY A 518 -54.74 39.41 -23.68
CA GLY A 518 -53.67 38.83 -22.88
C GLY A 518 -52.39 38.61 -23.70
N VAL A 519 -51.24 38.86 -23.08
CA VAL A 519 -49.91 38.65 -23.69
C VAL A 519 -49.08 37.71 -22.81
N LEU A 520 -48.90 36.47 -23.25
CA LEU A 520 -48.11 35.46 -22.51
C LEU A 520 -46.60 35.73 -22.55
N LYS A 521 -46.10 36.41 -23.60
CA LYS A 521 -44.66 36.55 -23.89
C LYS A 521 -43.87 37.35 -22.86
N THR A 522 -44.52 38.26 -22.13
CA THR A 522 -43.84 39.19 -21.21
C THR A 522 -43.71 38.64 -19.78
N ALA A 523 -44.16 37.41 -19.55
CA ALA A 523 -44.10 36.77 -18.24
C ALA A 523 -42.68 36.44 -17.80
N LYS A 524 -42.46 36.45 -16.48
CA LYS A 524 -41.13 36.29 -15.87
C LYS A 524 -41.18 35.25 -14.76
N TYR A 525 -40.24 34.32 -14.81
CA TYR A 525 -40.08 33.27 -13.81
C TYR A 525 -38.75 33.43 -13.07
N ALA A 526 -38.83 33.48 -11.75
CA ALA A 526 -37.67 33.51 -10.87
C ALA A 526 -37.37 32.09 -10.35
N TYR A 527 -36.09 31.73 -10.30
CA TYR A 527 -35.62 30.43 -9.83
C TYR A 527 -35.07 30.52 -8.41
N PHE A 528 -35.39 29.52 -7.59
CA PHE A 528 -35.02 29.46 -6.18
C PHE A 528 -34.54 28.06 -5.79
N TYR A 529 -33.66 28.01 -4.81
CA TYR A 529 -33.25 26.78 -4.15
C TYR A 529 -34.38 26.26 -3.25
N ASN A 530 -34.58 24.94 -3.20
CA ASN A 530 -35.57 24.26 -2.35
C ASN A 530 -34.93 23.34 -1.30
N ASP A 531 -33.62 23.46 -1.11
CA ASP A 531 -32.79 22.72 -0.16
C ASP A 531 -31.77 23.65 0.53
N ASP A 532 -31.10 23.09 1.53
CA ASP A 532 -30.01 23.75 2.24
C ASP A 532 -28.70 23.08 1.85
N SER A 533 -27.68 23.88 1.53
CA SER A 533 -26.43 23.39 0.98
C SER A 533 -25.21 24.09 1.57
N THR A 534 -24.15 23.32 1.70
CA THR A 534 -22.82 23.79 2.10
C THR A 534 -21.80 23.38 1.04
N GLY A 535 -20.77 24.19 0.80
CA GLY A 535 -19.75 23.91 -0.20
C GLY A 535 -19.26 25.19 -0.88
N SER A 536 -18.83 25.06 -2.14
CA SER A 536 -18.42 26.22 -2.94
C SER A 536 -19.58 27.10 -3.42
N SER A 537 -20.82 26.61 -3.36
CA SER A 537 -22.05 27.35 -3.71
C SER A 537 -23.10 27.23 -2.60
N PRO A 538 -22.85 27.82 -1.41
CA PRO A 538 -23.74 27.69 -0.26
C PRO A 538 -25.04 28.48 -0.45
N HIS A 539 -26.16 27.90 -0.03
CA HIS A 539 -27.50 28.51 -0.11
C HIS A 539 -28.44 27.87 0.92
N LYS A 540 -29.59 28.50 1.12
CA LYS A 540 -30.70 28.00 1.92
C LYS A 540 -31.98 27.87 1.09
N LYS A 541 -32.91 27.08 1.58
CA LYS A 541 -34.24 26.96 0.98
C LYS A 541 -34.91 28.33 0.90
N GLY A 542 -35.33 28.68 -0.31
CA GLY A 542 -35.97 29.95 -0.64
C GLY A 542 -34.99 31.04 -1.11
N ASP A 543 -33.67 30.82 -1.02
CA ASP A 543 -32.72 31.74 -1.63
C ASP A 543 -32.87 31.72 -3.16
N PRO A 544 -32.76 32.87 -3.84
CA PRO A 544 -32.77 32.92 -5.29
C PRO A 544 -31.51 32.23 -5.84
N VAL A 545 -31.68 31.48 -6.93
CA VAL A 545 -30.54 31.02 -7.75
C VAL A 545 -29.92 32.26 -8.39
N LYS A 546 -28.59 32.32 -8.49
CA LYS A 546 -27.86 33.46 -9.03
C LYS A 546 -27.05 33.08 -10.25
N TRP A 547 -26.87 34.03 -11.16
CA TRP A 547 -26.01 33.83 -12.33
C TRP A 547 -24.53 33.64 -11.95
N SER A 548 -24.11 34.12 -10.77
CA SER A 548 -22.75 33.93 -10.24
C SER A 548 -22.53 32.66 -9.41
N ASP A 549 -23.57 31.83 -9.22
CA ASP A 549 -23.45 30.57 -8.47
C ASP A 549 -22.50 29.57 -9.18
N LYS A 550 -22.12 28.49 -8.47
CA LYS A 550 -21.21 27.47 -8.99
C LYS A 550 -21.88 26.09 -9.01
N PRO A 551 -22.00 25.45 -10.18
CA PRO A 551 -21.72 25.96 -11.51
C PRO A 551 -22.66 27.12 -11.88
N GLY A 552 -22.18 28.01 -12.74
CA GLY A 552 -22.96 29.17 -13.20
C GLY A 552 -24.13 28.72 -14.08
N PRO A 553 -25.38 29.09 -13.77
CA PRO A 553 -26.52 28.73 -14.58
C PRO A 553 -26.37 29.20 -16.04
N LYS A 554 -26.84 28.38 -16.98
CA LYS A 554 -26.77 28.65 -18.42
C LYS A 554 -28.18 28.78 -18.98
N LEU A 555 -28.50 29.95 -19.54
CA LEU A 555 -29.78 30.18 -20.22
C LEU A 555 -29.93 29.26 -21.44
N LEU A 556 -31.08 28.58 -21.56
CA LEU A 556 -31.39 27.67 -22.66
C LEU A 556 -32.58 28.16 -23.52
N ALA A 557 -33.55 28.86 -22.92
CA ALA A 557 -34.67 29.50 -23.61
C ALA A 557 -35.19 30.69 -22.80
N GLY A 558 -35.67 31.73 -23.48
CA GLY A 558 -36.02 33.03 -22.89
C GLY A 558 -34.84 34.00 -22.90
N GLU A 559 -34.97 35.10 -22.16
CA GLU A 559 -33.94 36.11 -21.95
C GLU A 559 -33.69 36.35 -20.46
N LYS A 560 -32.46 36.74 -20.13
CA LYS A 560 -32.09 37.11 -18.76
C LYS A 560 -32.70 38.47 -18.42
N VAL A 561 -33.47 38.52 -17.33
CA VAL A 561 -34.09 39.77 -16.84
C VAL A 561 -33.31 40.30 -15.63
N SER A 562 -32.75 41.51 -15.77
CA SER A 562 -32.07 42.21 -14.67
C SER A 562 -32.99 43.12 -13.87
N SER A 563 -34.05 43.65 -14.48
CA SER A 563 -35.08 44.45 -13.80
C SER A 563 -36.38 44.44 -14.59
N ALA A 564 -37.50 44.68 -13.90
CA ALA A 564 -38.83 44.76 -14.52
C ALA A 564 -39.73 45.79 -13.81
N ILE A 565 -40.81 46.22 -14.45
CA ILE A 565 -41.88 47.00 -13.80
C ILE A 565 -42.97 46.03 -13.35
N ILE A 566 -43.10 45.82 -12.03
CA ILE A 566 -44.12 44.94 -11.45
C ILE A 566 -45.01 45.78 -10.55
N GLY A 567 -46.33 45.74 -10.79
CA GLY A 567 -47.29 46.55 -10.04
C GLY A 567 -47.05 48.06 -10.11
N GLY A 568 -46.47 48.55 -11.22
CA GLY A 568 -46.12 49.96 -11.42
C GLY A 568 -44.81 50.41 -10.74
N GLN A 569 -44.09 49.50 -10.08
CA GLN A 569 -42.80 49.79 -9.44
C GLN A 569 -41.66 49.09 -10.16
N LYS A 570 -40.50 49.74 -10.26
CA LYS A 570 -39.28 49.12 -10.79
C LYS A 570 -38.72 48.16 -9.74
N VAL A 571 -38.61 46.89 -10.10
CA VAL A 571 -37.98 45.83 -9.33
C VAL A 571 -36.63 45.51 -9.99
N ASP A 572 -35.56 45.59 -9.23
CA ASP A 572 -34.21 45.18 -9.65
C ASP A 572 -33.95 43.76 -9.12
N PHE A 573 -33.64 42.84 -10.03
CA PHE A 573 -33.34 41.45 -9.71
C PHE A 573 -31.83 41.23 -9.53
N GLY A 574 -30.99 42.17 -9.97
CA GLY A 574 -29.54 42.09 -9.86
C GLY A 574 -28.98 40.80 -10.46
N ASP A 575 -28.40 39.97 -9.59
CA ASP A 575 -27.75 38.71 -9.96
C ASP A 575 -28.70 37.49 -9.88
N ASN A 576 -29.94 37.67 -9.42
CA ASN A 576 -30.91 36.59 -9.32
C ASN A 576 -31.30 36.09 -10.72
N VAL A 577 -31.53 34.79 -10.83
CA VAL A 577 -32.00 34.16 -12.06
C VAL A 577 -33.48 34.43 -12.22
N VAL A 578 -33.79 35.41 -13.06
CA VAL A 578 -35.12 35.71 -13.57
C VAL A 578 -35.06 35.63 -15.09
N ILE A 579 -35.97 34.86 -15.67
CA ILE A 579 -36.02 34.56 -17.10
C ILE A 579 -37.40 34.93 -17.61
N ASP A 580 -37.48 35.70 -18.69
CA ASP A 580 -38.74 35.86 -19.42
C ASP A 580 -38.97 34.70 -20.38
N VAL A 581 -40.21 34.46 -20.77
CA VAL A 581 -40.50 33.37 -21.70
C VAL A 581 -40.10 33.75 -23.12
N SER A 582 -39.62 32.79 -23.91
CA SER A 582 -39.25 33.06 -25.30
C SER A 582 -40.46 33.46 -26.15
N ASP A 583 -40.26 34.39 -27.08
CA ASP A 583 -41.33 34.92 -27.94
C ASP A 583 -41.95 33.88 -28.88
N ASP A 584 -41.19 32.85 -29.26
CA ASP A 584 -41.55 31.85 -30.25
C ASP A 584 -42.21 30.61 -29.62
N GLN A 585 -41.61 30.12 -28.54
CA GLN A 585 -42.01 28.89 -27.88
C GLN A 585 -42.76 29.14 -26.60
N LEU A 586 -42.84 30.37 -26.08
CA LEU A 586 -43.40 30.68 -24.75
C LEU A 586 -42.74 29.82 -23.64
N ARG A 587 -41.43 29.65 -23.75
CA ARG A 587 -40.64 28.74 -22.93
C ARG A 587 -39.56 29.48 -22.15
N ALA A 588 -39.43 29.19 -20.86
CA ALA A 588 -38.28 29.59 -20.05
C ALA A 588 -37.49 28.34 -19.68
N ALA A 589 -36.18 28.29 -19.98
CA ALA A 589 -35.36 27.12 -19.69
C ALA A 589 -33.94 27.48 -19.23
N LEU A 590 -33.44 26.69 -18.27
CA LEU A 590 -32.19 26.93 -17.58
C LEU A 590 -31.42 25.62 -17.42
N GLY A 591 -30.13 25.63 -17.70
CA GLY A 591 -29.24 24.48 -17.59
C GLY A 591 -27.99 24.77 -16.77
N ASN A 592 -27.09 23.78 -16.73
CA ASN A 592 -25.86 23.83 -15.93
C ASN A 592 -26.16 24.07 -14.44
N LEU A 593 -27.25 23.50 -13.93
CA LEU A 593 -27.63 23.56 -12.52
C LEU A 593 -26.98 22.38 -11.77
N PRO A 594 -26.43 22.59 -10.56
CA PRO A 594 -25.90 21.47 -9.79
C PRO A 594 -27.02 20.55 -9.29
N GLN A 595 -26.70 19.29 -9.01
CA GLN A 595 -27.62 18.39 -8.31
C GLN A 595 -28.17 19.03 -7.03
N GLY A 596 -29.49 18.95 -6.84
CA GLY A 596 -30.20 19.63 -5.77
C GLY A 596 -31.69 19.78 -6.07
N LYS A 597 -32.41 20.42 -5.14
CA LYS A 597 -33.84 20.68 -5.26
C LYS A 597 -34.08 22.15 -5.52
N TYR A 598 -35.01 22.43 -6.42
CA TYR A 598 -35.30 23.77 -6.89
C TYR A 598 -36.79 23.98 -6.99
N TYR A 599 -37.18 25.25 -7.11
CA TYR A 599 -38.46 25.61 -7.65
C TYR A 599 -38.34 26.89 -8.47
N ARG A 600 -39.23 27.04 -9.44
CA ARG A 600 -39.46 28.30 -10.12
C ARG A 600 -40.85 28.80 -9.80
N GLN A 601 -40.98 30.11 -9.74
CA GLN A 601 -42.24 30.78 -9.44
C GLN A 601 -42.40 31.96 -10.38
N GLU A 602 -43.63 32.19 -10.82
CA GLU A 602 -43.97 33.37 -11.58
C GLU A 602 -43.90 34.63 -10.70
N VAL A 603 -43.22 35.66 -11.19
CA VAL A 603 -43.12 36.96 -10.52
C VAL A 603 -43.80 38.08 -11.31
N ASP A 604 -44.08 37.84 -12.58
CA ASP A 604 -44.82 38.72 -13.49
C ASP A 604 -45.58 37.85 -14.49
N ALA A 605 -46.90 37.94 -14.53
CA ALA A 605 -47.77 37.10 -15.36
C ALA A 605 -47.74 37.46 -16.84
N GLY A 606 -47.21 38.64 -17.16
CA GLY A 606 -47.44 39.30 -18.43
C GLY A 606 -48.75 40.08 -18.47
N GLU A 607 -48.95 40.84 -19.53
CA GLU A 607 -50.09 41.76 -19.64
C GLU A 607 -51.42 40.99 -19.75
N GLY A 608 -52.40 41.36 -18.94
CA GLY A 608 -53.75 40.79 -18.99
C GLY A 608 -53.94 39.47 -18.23
N TYR A 609 -52.90 38.95 -17.56
CA TYR A 609 -52.95 37.71 -16.79
C TYR A 609 -52.81 37.92 -15.27
N VAL A 610 -53.38 37.01 -14.49
CA VAL A 610 -53.21 36.93 -13.04
C VAL A 610 -51.98 36.09 -12.73
N VAL A 611 -51.10 36.59 -11.86
CA VAL A 611 -49.88 35.87 -11.44
C VAL A 611 -50.24 34.51 -10.83
N ASP A 612 -49.61 33.45 -11.33
CA ASP A 612 -49.70 32.11 -10.75
C ASP A 612 -48.81 32.00 -9.49
N PRO A 613 -49.38 31.85 -8.28
CA PRO A 613 -48.59 31.70 -7.06
C PRO A 613 -47.95 30.31 -6.92
N THR A 614 -48.22 29.38 -7.84
CA THR A 614 -47.75 27.99 -7.77
C THR A 614 -46.22 27.93 -7.86
N LYS A 615 -45.61 27.19 -6.93
CA LYS A 615 -44.20 26.83 -6.99
C LYS A 615 -44.05 25.57 -7.82
N HIS A 616 -43.41 25.68 -8.98
CA HIS A 616 -43.10 24.53 -9.82
C HIS A 616 -41.78 23.93 -9.33
N GLU A 617 -41.87 22.95 -8.43
CA GLU A 617 -40.70 22.26 -7.84
C GLU A 617 -40.10 21.23 -8.81
N PHE A 618 -38.78 21.10 -8.80
CA PHE A 618 -38.05 20.06 -9.55
C PHE A 618 -36.77 19.63 -8.81
N GLU A 619 -36.27 18.44 -9.12
CA GLU A 619 -35.05 17.88 -8.52
C GLU A 619 -34.10 17.37 -9.59
N ILE A 620 -32.83 17.77 -9.49
CA ILE A 620 -31.75 17.27 -10.32
C ILE A 620 -31.00 16.22 -9.51
N LYS A 621 -31.13 14.95 -9.91
CA LYS A 621 -30.49 13.82 -9.25
C LYS A 621 -29.98 12.81 -10.28
N GLU A 622 -28.74 12.37 -10.12
CA GLU A 622 -28.12 11.37 -10.99
C GLU A 622 -28.84 10.02 -10.90
N SER A 623 -29.18 9.48 -12.08
CA SER A 623 -29.81 8.19 -12.26
C SER A 623 -28.93 7.18 -13.01
N ASP A 624 -27.94 7.67 -13.77
CA ASP A 624 -27.00 6.86 -14.55
C ASP A 624 -25.61 7.55 -14.54
N PRO A 625 -24.56 6.87 -14.07
CA PRO A 625 -23.20 7.43 -14.00
C PRO A 625 -22.55 7.67 -15.37
N ASN A 626 -23.20 7.31 -16.48
CA ASN A 626 -22.72 7.62 -17.83
C ASN A 626 -23.33 8.92 -18.40
N ILE A 627 -24.28 9.55 -17.69
CA ILE A 627 -24.98 10.75 -18.15
C ILE A 627 -24.40 11.99 -17.48
N GLU A 628 -23.81 12.89 -18.28
CA GLU A 628 -23.24 14.15 -17.79
C GLU A 628 -24.30 15.24 -17.54
N ASN A 629 -25.40 15.24 -18.31
CA ASN A 629 -26.43 16.28 -18.24
C ASN A 629 -27.84 15.68 -18.10
N ILE A 630 -28.46 15.92 -16.96
CA ILE A 630 -29.80 15.44 -16.63
C ILE A 630 -30.84 16.41 -17.18
N VAL A 631 -31.76 15.92 -18.02
CA VAL A 631 -32.83 16.73 -18.59
C VAL A 631 -34.13 16.47 -17.83
N ILE A 632 -34.61 17.47 -17.09
CA ILE A 632 -35.90 17.41 -16.42
C ILE A 632 -37.01 17.66 -17.46
N PRO A 633 -38.08 16.84 -17.50
CA PRO A 633 -39.23 17.10 -18.36
C PRO A 633 -39.85 18.47 -18.07
N ASP A 634 -40.28 19.16 -19.12
CA ASP A 634 -40.87 20.49 -18.97
C ASP A 634 -42.14 20.43 -18.12
N ALA A 635 -42.27 21.33 -17.14
CA ALA A 635 -43.57 21.58 -16.54
C ALA A 635 -44.36 22.59 -17.40
N THR A 636 -45.66 22.67 -17.17
CA THR A 636 -46.53 23.66 -17.80
C THR A 636 -47.16 24.54 -16.73
N SER A 637 -47.15 25.86 -16.92
CA SER A 637 -47.92 26.81 -16.11
C SER A 637 -49.17 27.23 -16.88
N HIS A 638 -50.31 27.29 -16.17
CA HIS A 638 -51.64 27.48 -16.75
C HIS A 638 -52.24 28.81 -16.30
N GLU A 639 -52.27 29.75 -17.22
CA GLU A 639 -52.48 31.17 -16.95
C GLU A 639 -53.95 31.56 -17.01
N GLN A 640 -54.34 32.45 -16.10
CA GLN A 640 -55.72 32.92 -15.99
C GLN A 640 -55.82 34.39 -16.37
N LEU A 641 -56.67 34.70 -17.36
CA LEU A 641 -56.96 36.07 -17.76
C LEU A 641 -57.57 36.86 -16.59
N ILE A 642 -57.21 38.14 -16.46
CA ILE A 642 -57.77 39.03 -15.42
C ILE A 642 -59.27 39.19 -15.66
N LYS A 643 -60.06 38.84 -14.64
CA LYS A 643 -61.51 39.05 -14.64
C LYS A 643 -61.87 40.30 -13.85
N ALA A 644 -62.50 41.26 -14.51
CA ALA A 644 -63.02 42.48 -13.89
C ALA A 644 -64.53 42.38 -13.67
N LYS A 645 -65.00 42.87 -12.52
CA LYS A 645 -66.43 43.09 -12.30
C LYS A 645 -66.79 44.49 -12.76
N ILE A 646 -67.69 44.58 -13.73
CA ILE A 646 -68.26 45.85 -14.18
C ILE A 646 -69.61 46.05 -13.46
N THR A 647 -69.77 47.19 -12.79
CA THR A 647 -71.04 47.62 -12.20
C THR A 647 -71.51 48.87 -12.94
N LEU A 648 -72.73 48.85 -13.45
CA LEU A 648 -73.32 49.97 -14.19
C LEU A 648 -74.39 50.64 -13.34
N ASN A 649 -74.24 51.94 -13.10
CA ASN A 649 -75.27 52.78 -12.50
C ASN A 649 -75.85 53.69 -13.59
N LYS A 650 -77.09 53.44 -14.00
CA LYS A 650 -77.76 54.26 -15.00
C LYS A 650 -78.57 55.37 -14.33
N MET A 651 -78.15 56.62 -14.54
CA MET A 651 -78.95 57.79 -14.18
C MET A 651 -79.64 58.36 -15.42
N VAL A 652 -80.85 58.90 -15.22
CA VAL A 652 -81.58 59.66 -16.23
C VAL A 652 -81.62 61.11 -15.77
N THR A 653 -81.21 62.03 -16.63
CA THR A 653 -81.32 63.48 -16.38
C THR A 653 -82.49 63.99 -17.19
N LEU A 654 -83.53 64.50 -16.52
CA LEU A 654 -84.65 65.17 -17.17
C LEU A 654 -84.27 66.63 -17.48
N PRO A 655 -84.76 67.22 -18.59
CA PRO A 655 -84.68 68.66 -18.80
C PRO A 655 -85.49 69.38 -17.71
N ASP A 656 -84.86 70.34 -17.03
CA ASP A 656 -85.43 71.27 -16.04
C ASP A 656 -85.88 70.71 -14.67
N VAL A 657 -84.99 70.88 -13.68
CA VAL A 657 -85.21 70.98 -12.22
C VAL A 657 -86.36 70.14 -11.61
N GLN A 658 -86.32 68.81 -11.77
CA GLN A 658 -86.91 67.86 -10.81
C GLN A 658 -86.01 66.62 -10.70
N GLY A 659 -85.77 66.15 -9.47
CA GLY A 659 -84.79 65.10 -9.16
C GLY A 659 -84.93 63.83 -10.02
N GLY A 660 -83.79 63.23 -10.38
CA GLY A 660 -83.77 61.99 -11.15
C GLY A 660 -84.03 60.76 -10.26
N SER A 661 -84.93 59.88 -10.70
CA SER A 661 -85.00 58.50 -10.21
C SER A 661 -84.35 57.54 -11.20
N GLY A 662 -83.75 56.46 -10.71
CA GLY A 662 -83.26 55.36 -11.55
C GLY A 662 -84.41 54.66 -12.29
N TYR A 663 -84.13 54.14 -13.49
CA TYR A 663 -85.04 53.23 -14.19
C TYR A 663 -84.57 51.78 -13.95
N ASN A 664 -85.43 50.96 -13.37
CA ASN A 664 -85.16 49.54 -13.14
C ASN A 664 -85.54 48.74 -14.40
N GLY A 665 -84.73 47.74 -14.77
CA GLY A 665 -84.98 46.87 -15.92
C GLY A 665 -84.39 47.31 -17.27
N VAL A 666 -83.48 48.29 -17.31
CA VAL A 666 -82.72 48.61 -18.53
C VAL A 666 -81.66 47.53 -18.74
N GLU A 667 -81.66 46.94 -19.94
CA GLU A 667 -80.70 45.90 -20.32
C GLU A 667 -79.54 46.48 -21.13
N PHE A 668 -78.31 46.15 -20.75
CA PHE A 668 -77.10 46.37 -21.54
C PHE A 668 -76.50 45.01 -21.87
N GLN A 669 -76.01 44.81 -23.10
CA GLN A 669 -75.30 43.60 -23.49
C GLN A 669 -73.86 43.94 -23.85
N ALA A 670 -72.89 43.27 -23.23
CA ALA A 670 -71.49 43.29 -23.63
C ALA A 670 -71.16 42.03 -24.45
N GLN A 671 -70.62 42.23 -25.64
CA GLN A 671 -70.15 41.17 -26.52
C GLN A 671 -68.63 40.98 -26.36
N PRO A 672 -68.11 39.74 -26.40
CA PRO A 672 -66.68 39.49 -26.40
C PRO A 672 -66.03 40.09 -27.66
N MET A 673 -64.81 40.62 -27.51
CA MET A 673 -64.00 41.04 -28.66
C MET A 673 -63.50 39.81 -29.43
N GLU A 674 -63.19 39.99 -30.72
CA GLU A 674 -62.53 38.97 -31.54
C GLU A 674 -61.28 38.40 -30.84
N GLY A 675 -61.13 37.07 -30.86
CA GLY A 675 -60.07 36.35 -30.16
C GLY A 675 -60.30 36.14 -28.65
N THR A 676 -61.45 36.56 -28.09
CA THR A 676 -61.79 36.32 -26.67
C THR A 676 -62.72 35.11 -26.53
N VAL A 677 -62.32 34.09 -25.76
CA VAL A 677 -63.17 32.92 -25.46
C VAL A 677 -64.05 33.25 -24.25
N ALA A 678 -65.18 33.92 -24.50
CA ALA A 678 -66.16 34.27 -23.48
C ALA A 678 -67.58 34.32 -24.04
N GLU A 679 -68.57 34.07 -23.19
CA GLU A 679 -69.98 34.28 -23.53
C GLU A 679 -70.37 35.76 -23.39
N PRO A 680 -71.34 36.26 -24.19
CA PRO A 680 -71.90 37.60 -24.01
C PRO A 680 -72.52 37.78 -22.63
N VAL A 681 -72.35 38.97 -22.03
CA VAL A 681 -72.85 39.29 -20.69
C VAL A 681 -73.98 40.31 -20.78
N THR A 682 -75.12 40.02 -20.14
CA THR A 682 -76.25 40.96 -20.03
C THR A 682 -76.32 41.56 -18.62
N PHE A 683 -76.33 42.89 -18.53
CA PHE A 683 -76.51 43.66 -17.31
C PHE A 683 -77.93 44.20 -17.27
N LYS A 684 -78.65 44.01 -16.16
CA LYS A 684 -79.96 44.65 -15.92
C LYS A 684 -79.85 45.65 -14.79
N THR A 685 -80.37 46.86 -14.96
CA THR A 685 -80.43 47.84 -13.87
C THR A 685 -81.42 47.36 -12.80
N GLY A 686 -81.00 47.42 -11.54
CA GLY A 686 -81.77 46.98 -10.37
C GLY A 686 -82.82 47.99 -9.93
#